data_AF-A0A3M1SH71-F1
#
_entry.id   AF-A0A3M1SH71-F1
#
_cell.length_a   1.000
_cell.length_b   1.000
_cell.length_c   1.000
_cell.angle_alpha   90.00
_cell.angle_beta   90.00
_cell.angle_gamma   90.00
#
_symmetry.space_group_name_H-M   'P 1'
#
loop_
_entity.id
_entity.type
_entity.pdbx_description
1 polymer ?
#
loop_
_entity_poly.entity_id
_entity_poly.type
_entity_poly.pdbx_seq_one_letter_code
_entity_poly.pdbx_strand_id
1 'polypeptide(L)'
;MAYLLGRSGWGLRVWAMRIEPIMPPDSKMMHEIRDMGADLGDPEGCTICHGGDPEADTPEAAHSGDFYPDPGSPWINENTCGQCHMEHIDVQWSSLMMTEAGKIQGVCWTFGGLQTAFGAESPYEHFFGNYDYKNPDDPAYRLGTDAYRTYMAKLKKLEPQVFVDEIHALPEAPTDPDEIAKNPEYAAFTYLRNQCLRCHHAVKGRQVRGDYRGMGCSSCHIPYSNEGYYEGNDKNVPHDEAGHMLVHSIQATREVVVKVHDVAYSGIPVETCTTCHDRGKRIGVSFQGLMETAYESPFTDDGGHQPALHTKHYLAMEQDVHYQKGMLCMDCHTSGDVHGDGFLACANLGAVEIECTDCHGTPDRYPWELPLGYGDEFDPSLAEGPPRGTTNQLPEHIKQATVYPAEDGFLLSARGNPLRNVVRRKNTVVVHTAAGNDLELKPLKAMVEEKLLSTAARTGMVAVGDHIAKMECYTCHAGWAPQCYGCHVRIDYSNGNTCFDWLGAGHRHASSPEHACERGEAGYPNTIPGKIEEQRSYLRWEDPILGVNGEQRITPVAPGCQPVITIIGPDGEPIMVNHLYRSPPGTEGGGPEGQATLDMSPLQPHTNTGRARPCESCHLSEKALGYGIDGGRTLRPWNEDVVVDLETADKQVLPKRYQVQRPRIEGLEADWSRIVDEEGNQLMTVGHHFSRSRALNNEERAAMDRRGVCLACHQEIPKGSFAVDLLHHVAEATGQMPKNADDHNDLVHKILLVAGWGQVAVMFMVPFVVVLAAGRWMFRRRKRRKTRSKK
;
A
#
# COMPACT_ATOMS: atom_id res chain seq x y z
N MET A 1 -25.58 -71.14 24.23
CA MET A 1 -24.11 -71.31 24.08
C MET A 1 -23.60 -70.03 23.41
N ALA A 2 -23.35 -68.95 24.14
CA ALA A 2 -22.27 -68.73 25.11
C ALA A 2 -20.89 -68.61 24.44
N TYR A 3 -20.28 -67.42 24.60
CA TYR A 3 -18.85 -67.10 24.58
C TYR A 3 -18.09 -67.38 23.26
N LEU A 4 -17.56 -66.38 22.55
CA LEU A 4 -16.44 -65.53 22.98
C LEU A 4 -16.50 -64.14 22.33
N LEU A 5 -16.77 -63.12 23.15
CA LEU A 5 -16.49 -61.72 22.88
C LEU A 5 -15.00 -61.48 23.16
N GLY A 6 -14.20 -61.33 22.11
CA GLY A 6 -12.84 -60.81 22.17
C GLY A 6 -12.84 -59.37 21.66
N ARG A 7 -12.65 -58.42 22.57
CA ARG A 7 -12.42 -57.00 22.32
C ARG A 7 -11.42 -56.80 21.17
N SER A 8 -11.82 -56.11 20.10
CA SER A 8 -10.92 -55.61 19.06
C SER A 8 -11.30 -54.16 18.75
N GLY A 9 -10.28 -53.32 18.62
CA GLY A 9 -10.36 -51.89 18.84
C GLY A 9 -11.17 -51.14 17.79
N TRP A 10 -12.21 -50.46 18.26
CA TRP A 10 -12.92 -49.42 17.55
C TRP A 10 -12.45 -48.05 18.08
N GLY A 11 -11.13 -47.85 18.11
CA GLY A 11 -10.55 -46.54 18.45
C GLY A 11 -10.63 -45.56 17.28
N LEU A 12 -10.20 -44.32 17.52
CA LEU A 12 -10.09 -43.18 16.59
C LEU A 12 -9.70 -43.51 15.13
N ARG A 13 -8.99 -44.62 14.90
CA ARG A 13 -8.62 -45.15 13.57
C ARG A 13 -9.75 -45.19 12.54
N VAL A 14 -11.01 -45.45 12.93
CA VAL A 14 -12.14 -45.47 11.98
C VAL A 14 -12.71 -44.07 11.70
N TRP A 15 -12.52 -43.13 12.63
CA TRP A 15 -12.96 -41.74 12.51
C TRP A 15 -11.93 -40.89 11.74
N ALA A 16 -10.64 -41.09 11.99
CA ALA A 16 -9.53 -40.45 11.25
C ALA A 16 -9.54 -40.79 9.75
N MET A 17 -9.95 -42.00 9.37
CA MET A 17 -10.12 -42.41 7.95
C MET A 17 -11.23 -41.65 7.19
N ARG A 18 -11.99 -40.77 7.85
CA ARG A 18 -13.04 -39.93 7.25
C ARG A 18 -12.68 -38.44 7.21
N ILE A 19 -11.54 -38.07 7.78
CA ILE A 19 -11.03 -36.70 7.79
C ILE A 19 -10.19 -36.52 6.52
N GLU A 20 -10.42 -35.41 5.84
CA GLU A 20 -9.66 -35.06 4.64
C GLU A 20 -8.20 -34.74 5.01
N PRO A 21 -7.19 -35.30 4.31
CA PRO A 21 -5.80 -35.04 4.64
C PRO A 21 -5.43 -33.57 4.39
N ILE A 22 -4.75 -32.95 5.35
CA ILE A 22 -4.34 -31.53 5.30
C ILE A 22 -3.29 -31.23 4.20
N MET A 23 -2.54 -32.25 3.78
CA MET A 23 -1.50 -32.19 2.76
C MET A 23 -1.58 -33.40 1.83
N PRO A 24 -1.02 -33.33 0.61
CA PRO A 24 -0.90 -34.50 -0.26
C PRO A 24 -0.19 -35.66 0.47
N PRO A 25 -0.72 -36.90 0.41
CA PRO A 25 -0.22 -38.04 1.19
C PRO A 25 1.26 -38.36 1.00
N ASP A 26 1.79 -38.13 -0.20
CA ASP A 26 3.19 -38.41 -0.57
C ASP A 26 4.11 -37.19 -0.37
N SER A 27 3.61 -36.10 0.20
CA SER A 27 4.43 -34.91 0.45
C SER A 27 5.41 -35.15 1.60
N LYS A 28 6.58 -34.50 1.54
CA LYS A 28 7.61 -34.59 2.60
C LYS A 28 7.03 -34.20 3.97
N MET A 29 6.27 -33.11 4.00
CA MET A 29 5.61 -32.64 5.23
C MET A 29 4.63 -33.68 5.78
N MET A 30 3.82 -34.32 4.94
CA MET A 30 2.88 -35.35 5.41
C MET A 30 3.60 -36.59 5.96
N HIS A 31 4.75 -36.97 5.38
CA HIS A 31 5.57 -38.06 5.94
C HIS A 31 6.12 -37.70 7.33
N GLU A 32 6.68 -36.50 7.49
CA GLU A 32 7.20 -36.03 8.78
C GLU A 32 6.08 -35.97 9.84
N ILE A 33 4.89 -35.45 9.48
CA ILE A 33 3.71 -35.42 10.35
C ILE A 33 3.28 -36.83 10.79
N ARG A 34 3.24 -37.79 9.87
CA ARG A 34 2.85 -39.18 10.18
C ARG A 34 3.89 -39.90 11.03
N ASP A 35 5.16 -39.66 10.79
CA ASP A 35 6.25 -40.24 11.57
C ASP A 35 6.18 -39.74 13.02
N MET A 36 6.02 -38.42 13.22
CA MET A 36 5.82 -37.85 14.55
C MET A 36 4.51 -38.34 15.20
N GLY A 37 3.42 -38.41 14.42
CA GLY A 37 2.13 -38.88 14.91
C GLY A 37 2.16 -40.34 15.37
N ALA A 38 2.86 -41.20 14.63
CA ALA A 38 3.00 -42.61 14.96
C ALA A 38 3.67 -42.82 16.33
N ASP A 39 4.61 -41.96 16.71
CA ASP A 39 5.26 -41.98 18.03
C ASP A 39 4.28 -41.61 19.16
N LEU A 40 3.19 -40.89 18.84
CA LEU A 40 2.11 -40.51 19.77
C LEU A 40 0.90 -41.44 19.71
N GLY A 41 0.92 -42.50 18.91
CA GLY A 41 -0.23 -43.39 18.73
C GLY A 41 -1.24 -42.94 17.66
N ASP A 42 -0.94 -41.90 16.89
CA ASP A 42 -1.74 -41.38 15.77
C ASP A 42 -1.02 -41.50 14.42
N PRO A 43 -1.10 -42.65 13.72
CA PRO A 43 -0.41 -42.83 12.45
C PRO A 43 -0.84 -41.88 11.31
N GLU A 44 -1.97 -41.17 11.45
CA GLU A 44 -2.39 -40.17 10.46
C GLU A 44 -1.90 -38.76 10.83
N GLY A 45 -1.40 -38.55 12.05
CA GLY A 45 -0.72 -37.34 12.50
C GLY A 45 -1.63 -36.13 12.77
N CYS A 46 -2.93 -36.35 12.99
CA CYS A 46 -3.87 -35.32 13.40
C CYS A 46 -3.45 -34.64 14.71
N THR A 47 -2.98 -35.41 15.69
CA THR A 47 -2.58 -34.91 17.01
C THR A 47 -1.34 -34.03 16.99
N ILE A 48 -0.54 -34.07 15.91
CA ILE A 48 0.63 -33.19 15.75
C ILE A 48 0.20 -31.73 15.66
N CYS A 49 -0.90 -31.46 14.98
CA CYS A 49 -1.44 -30.12 14.86
C CYS A 49 -2.54 -29.87 15.89
N HIS A 50 -3.47 -30.81 16.03
CA HIS A 50 -4.70 -30.59 16.80
C HIS A 50 -4.60 -31.06 18.25
N GLY A 51 -3.55 -31.79 18.65
CA GLY A 51 -3.47 -32.42 19.97
C GLY A 51 -4.62 -33.39 20.27
N GLY A 52 -5.05 -33.47 21.53
CA GLY A 52 -6.09 -34.41 21.99
C GLY A 52 -5.59 -35.83 22.29
N ASP A 53 -6.53 -36.76 22.52
CA ASP A 53 -6.23 -38.17 22.86
C ASP A 53 -6.44 -39.09 21.64
N PRO A 54 -5.36 -39.65 21.04
CA PRO A 54 -5.46 -40.51 19.86
C PRO A 54 -5.98 -41.92 20.16
N GLU A 55 -6.00 -42.35 21.43
CA GLU A 55 -6.47 -43.66 21.85
C GLU A 55 -7.96 -43.67 22.25
N ALA A 56 -8.59 -42.49 22.27
CA ALA A 56 -10.00 -42.33 22.61
C ALA A 56 -10.95 -43.00 21.60
N ASP A 57 -12.12 -43.43 22.09
CA ASP A 57 -13.18 -44.08 21.30
C ASP A 57 -14.44 -43.22 21.11
N THR A 58 -14.49 -42.02 21.70
CA THR A 58 -15.56 -41.03 21.47
C THR A 58 -14.99 -39.66 21.07
N PRO A 59 -15.71 -38.85 20.27
CA PRO A 59 -15.29 -37.50 19.92
C PRO A 59 -15.02 -36.61 21.13
N GLU A 60 -15.82 -36.73 22.19
CA GLU A 60 -15.67 -35.92 23.40
C GLU A 60 -14.40 -36.27 24.17
N ALA A 61 -14.02 -37.55 24.22
CA ALA A 61 -12.78 -37.99 24.85
C ALA A 61 -11.57 -37.65 23.98
N ALA A 62 -11.70 -37.79 22.65
CA ALA A 62 -10.67 -37.42 21.68
C ALA A 62 -10.31 -35.93 21.74
N HIS A 63 -11.33 -35.07 21.86
CA HIS A 63 -11.17 -33.62 21.99
C HIS A 63 -11.01 -33.16 23.44
N SER A 64 -10.78 -34.08 24.39
CA SER A 64 -10.48 -33.72 25.78
C SER A 64 -8.99 -33.43 25.97
N GLY A 65 -8.65 -32.54 26.91
CA GLY A 65 -7.27 -32.12 27.14
C GLY A 65 -6.82 -31.02 26.17
N ASP A 66 -5.57 -31.11 25.69
CA ASP A 66 -4.91 -30.13 24.83
C ASP A 66 -5.36 -30.28 23.36
N PHE A 67 -6.65 -30.07 23.07
CA PHE A 67 -7.19 -30.09 21.70
C PHE A 67 -7.32 -28.67 21.13
N TYR A 68 -6.82 -28.46 19.91
CA TYR A 68 -6.73 -27.15 19.25
C TYR A 68 -7.58 -27.11 17.97
N PRO A 69 -8.80 -26.53 18.00
CA PRO A 69 -9.65 -26.43 16.81
C PRO A 69 -9.13 -25.49 15.72
N ASP A 70 -8.27 -24.53 16.07
CA ASP A 70 -7.50 -23.70 15.14
C ASP A 70 -6.01 -23.80 15.50
N PRO A 71 -5.28 -24.79 14.95
CA PRO A 71 -3.88 -25.01 15.29
C PRO A 71 -2.96 -23.90 14.75
N GLY A 72 -3.45 -23.00 13.89
CA GLY A 72 -2.67 -21.87 13.38
C GLY A 72 -2.67 -20.65 14.29
N SER A 73 -3.48 -20.65 15.35
CA SER A 73 -3.62 -19.54 16.28
C SER A 73 -2.28 -19.09 16.88
N PRO A 74 -1.97 -17.77 16.94
CA PRO A 74 -0.69 -17.30 17.47
C PRO A 74 -0.54 -17.57 18.98
N TRP A 75 -1.63 -17.92 19.64
CA TRP A 75 -1.68 -18.20 21.08
C TRP A 75 -1.24 -19.61 21.45
N ILE A 76 -1.17 -20.53 20.47
CA ILE A 76 -0.71 -21.91 20.70
C ILE A 76 0.29 -22.39 19.64
N ASN A 77 0.59 -21.58 18.61
CA ASN A 77 1.29 -22.09 17.43
C ASN A 77 2.74 -22.50 17.70
N GLU A 78 3.33 -22.10 18.82
CA GLU A 78 4.59 -22.67 19.33
C GLU A 78 4.50 -24.20 19.54
N ASN A 79 3.32 -24.70 19.92
CA ASN A 79 3.06 -26.12 20.22
C ASN A 79 2.56 -26.89 18.99
N THR A 80 2.32 -26.22 17.86
CA THR A 80 1.79 -26.84 16.64
C THR A 80 2.74 -26.59 15.47
N CYS A 81 2.61 -25.46 14.77
CA CYS A 81 3.48 -25.05 13.67
C CYS A 81 4.94 -24.92 14.10
N GLY A 82 5.19 -24.46 15.33
CA GLY A 82 6.51 -24.23 15.93
C GLY A 82 7.34 -25.50 16.12
N GLN A 83 6.71 -26.67 16.12
CA GLN A 83 7.43 -27.95 16.12
C GLN A 83 8.38 -28.08 14.91
N CYS A 84 8.04 -27.43 13.79
CA CYS A 84 8.85 -27.43 12.56
C CYS A 84 9.31 -26.02 12.13
N HIS A 85 8.54 -24.97 12.43
CA HIS A 85 8.71 -23.62 11.90
C HIS A 85 8.99 -22.56 12.98
N MET A 86 9.70 -22.92 14.05
CA MET A 86 9.91 -22.03 15.21
C MET A 86 10.44 -20.63 14.85
N GLU A 87 11.38 -20.52 13.90
CA GLU A 87 11.90 -19.22 13.48
C GLU A 87 10.82 -18.26 12.96
N HIS A 88 9.78 -18.76 12.29
CA HIS A 88 8.65 -17.94 11.82
C HIS A 88 7.67 -17.61 12.93
N ILE A 89 7.49 -18.52 13.89
CA ILE A 89 6.65 -18.30 15.08
C ILE A 89 7.22 -17.20 15.96
N ASP A 90 8.54 -17.16 16.14
CA ASP A 90 9.15 -16.16 16.99
C ASP A 90 9.04 -14.74 16.40
N VAL A 91 9.29 -14.61 15.08
CA VAL A 91 9.31 -13.29 14.43
C VAL A 91 7.91 -12.73 14.13
N GLN A 92 6.86 -13.55 14.13
CA GLN A 92 5.48 -13.12 13.84
C GLN A 92 5.04 -11.92 14.69
N TRP A 93 5.50 -11.87 15.94
CA TRP A 93 5.15 -10.83 16.92
C TRP A 93 5.75 -9.45 16.59
N SER A 94 6.83 -9.41 15.81
CA SER A 94 7.44 -8.16 15.33
C SER A 94 6.80 -7.62 14.03
N SER A 95 5.99 -8.44 13.35
CA SER A 95 5.41 -8.09 12.05
C SER A 95 4.39 -6.95 12.15
N LEU A 96 4.24 -6.17 11.07
CA LEU A 96 3.17 -5.17 10.97
C LEU A 96 1.77 -5.79 10.98
N MET A 97 1.67 -7.04 10.54
CA MET A 97 0.43 -7.82 10.55
C MET A 97 -0.04 -8.14 11.96
N MET A 98 0.89 -8.31 12.91
CA MET A 98 0.59 -8.49 14.32
C MET A 98 0.43 -7.15 15.05
N THR A 99 1.37 -6.23 14.85
CA THR A 99 1.48 -5.00 15.67
C THR A 99 0.52 -3.91 15.25
N GLU A 100 0.22 -3.78 13.94
CA GLU A 100 -0.54 -2.69 13.33
C GLU A 100 -0.03 -1.27 13.69
N ALA A 101 1.23 -1.15 14.11
CA ALA A 101 1.77 0.06 14.73
C ALA A 101 1.60 1.32 13.86
N GLY A 102 1.81 1.23 12.54
CA GLY A 102 1.63 2.36 11.62
C GLY A 102 0.18 2.84 11.51
N LYS A 103 -0.78 1.91 11.57
CA LYS A 103 -2.21 2.25 11.57
C LYS A 103 -2.60 2.96 12.86
N ILE A 104 -2.09 2.46 13.99
CA ILE A 104 -2.32 3.05 15.31
C ILE A 104 -1.73 4.46 15.37
N GLN A 105 -0.46 4.60 14.98
CA GLN A 105 0.24 5.89 14.99
C GLN A 105 -0.45 6.90 14.08
N GLY A 106 -0.95 6.49 12.91
CA GLY A 106 -1.73 7.35 12.02
C GLY A 106 -3.02 7.89 12.63
N VAL A 107 -3.76 7.07 13.38
CA VAL A 107 -4.95 7.55 14.10
C VAL A 107 -4.54 8.46 15.26
N CYS A 108 -3.55 8.06 16.07
CA CYS A 108 -3.04 8.90 17.17
C CYS A 108 -2.56 10.27 16.68
N TRP A 109 -1.92 10.34 15.51
CA TRP A 109 -1.54 11.58 14.84
C TRP A 109 -2.75 12.46 14.55
N THR A 110 -3.78 11.89 13.94
CA THR A 110 -5.01 12.63 13.60
C THR A 110 -5.82 13.09 14.81
N PHE A 111 -5.61 12.49 15.97
CA PHE A 111 -6.15 12.92 17.26
C PHE A 111 -5.17 13.78 18.08
N GLY A 112 -4.22 14.46 17.41
CA GLY A 112 -3.34 15.45 18.03
C GLY A 112 -2.02 14.90 18.58
N GLY A 113 -1.57 13.72 18.12
CA GLY A 113 -0.31 13.12 18.56
C GLY A 113 -0.40 12.48 19.96
N LEU A 114 -1.48 11.72 20.18
CA LEU A 114 -1.87 11.14 21.47
C LEU A 114 -0.76 10.42 22.24
N GLN A 115 0.16 9.75 21.56
CA GLN A 115 1.22 8.96 22.19
C GLN A 115 2.12 9.77 23.11
N THR A 116 2.26 11.09 22.89
CA THR A 116 3.04 11.97 23.77
C THR A 116 2.43 12.10 25.16
N ALA A 117 1.11 11.97 25.29
CA ALA A 117 0.42 11.92 26.58
C ALA A 117 0.73 10.64 27.38
N PHE A 118 1.29 9.62 26.72
CA PHE A 118 1.61 8.31 27.31
C PHE A 118 3.12 8.04 27.41
N GLY A 119 3.96 9.04 27.15
CA GLY A 119 5.40 8.97 27.37
C GLY A 119 6.27 8.88 26.13
N ALA A 120 5.68 8.88 24.91
CA ALA A 120 6.46 9.01 23.68
C ALA A 120 7.21 10.35 23.67
N GLU A 121 8.46 10.35 23.19
CA GLU A 121 9.28 11.57 23.13
C GLU A 121 8.76 12.54 22.05
N SER A 122 8.05 12.00 21.06
CA SER A 122 7.61 12.73 19.87
C SER A 122 6.29 12.17 19.33
N PRO A 123 5.41 13.00 18.76
CA PRO A 123 4.20 12.54 18.06
C PRO A 123 4.51 11.77 16.77
N TYR A 124 5.76 11.74 16.32
CA TYR A 124 6.21 10.97 15.16
C TYR A 124 6.58 9.53 15.52
N GLU A 125 6.78 9.25 16.81
CA GLU A 125 7.19 7.94 17.30
C GLU A 125 6.05 6.92 17.17
N HIS A 126 6.37 5.75 16.61
CA HIS A 126 5.50 4.59 16.63
C HIS A 126 5.60 3.93 17.99
N PHE A 127 4.86 4.46 18.96
CA PHE A 127 4.95 4.08 20.36
C PHE A 127 4.03 2.92 20.74
N PHE A 128 2.92 2.76 20.03
CA PHE A 128 1.89 1.77 20.35
C PHE A 128 1.81 0.66 19.31
N GLY A 129 1.48 -0.54 19.79
CA GLY A 129 1.04 -1.69 19.00
C GLY A 129 -0.17 -2.37 19.63
N ASN A 130 -0.65 -3.44 19.00
CA ASN A 130 -1.69 -4.29 19.60
C ASN A 130 -1.21 -4.97 20.90
N TYR A 131 0.07 -5.31 20.96
CA TYR A 131 0.70 -5.99 22.10
C TYR A 131 2.03 -5.32 22.42
N ASP A 132 2.50 -5.48 23.66
CA ASP A 132 3.86 -5.12 24.02
C ASP A 132 4.84 -5.98 23.24
N TYR A 133 5.85 -5.35 22.64
CA TYR A 133 6.94 -6.07 21.99
C TYR A 133 8.23 -5.27 22.13
N LYS A 134 9.32 -6.00 22.39
CA LYS A 134 10.66 -5.44 22.46
C LYS A 134 11.58 -6.22 21.53
N ASN A 135 12.32 -5.50 20.70
CA ASN A 135 13.31 -6.09 19.83
C ASN A 135 14.35 -6.86 20.64
N PRO A 136 14.88 -7.96 20.10
CA PRO A 136 16.04 -8.64 20.65
C PRO A 136 17.26 -7.71 20.74
N ASP A 137 18.05 -7.85 21.81
CA ASP A 137 19.25 -7.03 22.02
C ASP A 137 20.36 -7.33 21.00
N ASP A 138 20.43 -8.57 20.50
CA ASP A 138 21.43 -9.00 19.51
C ASP A 138 20.94 -8.76 18.07
N PRO A 139 21.57 -7.86 17.29
CA PRO A 139 21.20 -7.62 15.89
C PRO A 139 21.33 -8.86 14.98
N ALA A 140 22.12 -9.87 15.37
CA ALA A 140 22.25 -11.11 14.62
C ALA A 140 20.95 -11.94 14.62
N TYR A 141 20.06 -11.70 15.58
CA TYR A 141 18.73 -12.33 15.62
C TYR A 141 17.88 -11.98 14.40
N ARG A 142 18.10 -10.79 13.80
CA ARG A 142 17.34 -10.37 12.62
C ARG A 142 17.52 -11.39 11.49
N LEU A 143 16.43 -11.92 10.97
CA LEU A 143 16.46 -12.83 9.83
C LEU A 143 16.88 -12.07 8.56
N GLY A 144 17.86 -12.60 7.85
CA GLY A 144 18.36 -12.01 6.60
C GLY A 144 19.86 -12.20 6.41
N THR A 145 20.39 -11.64 5.33
CA THR A 145 21.83 -11.63 5.04
C THR A 145 22.56 -10.60 5.91
N ASP A 146 23.88 -10.72 6.04
CA ASP A 146 24.69 -9.70 6.75
C ASP A 146 24.61 -8.32 6.08
N ALA A 147 24.44 -8.29 4.75
CA ALA A 147 24.21 -7.06 4.01
C ALA A 147 22.88 -6.42 4.43
N TYR A 148 21.81 -7.22 4.50
CA TYR A 148 20.50 -6.78 4.97
C TYR A 148 20.54 -6.24 6.41
N ARG A 149 21.13 -6.98 7.35
CA ARG A 149 21.27 -6.53 8.75
C ARG A 149 22.03 -5.21 8.86
N THR A 150 23.12 -5.08 8.12
CA THR A 150 23.93 -3.84 8.08
C THR A 150 23.11 -2.68 7.53
N TYR A 151 22.33 -2.93 6.49
CA TYR A 151 21.48 -1.93 5.86
C TYR A 151 20.33 -1.49 6.76
N MET A 152 19.63 -2.43 7.40
CA MET A 152 18.56 -2.10 8.36
C MET A 152 19.08 -1.33 9.58
N ALA A 153 20.29 -1.63 10.05
CA ALA A 153 20.94 -0.84 11.10
C ALA A 153 21.27 0.60 10.67
N LYS A 154 21.48 0.84 9.36
CA LYS A 154 21.59 2.19 8.80
C LYS A 154 20.22 2.87 8.78
N LEU A 155 19.17 2.20 8.29
CA LEU A 155 17.82 2.75 8.24
C LEU A 155 17.31 3.14 9.63
N LYS A 156 17.56 2.31 10.64
CA LYS A 156 17.22 2.63 12.03
C LYS A 156 17.81 3.94 12.53
N LYS A 157 19.03 4.28 12.11
CA LYS A 157 19.66 5.56 12.48
C LYS A 157 19.05 6.76 11.74
N LEU A 158 18.56 6.53 10.53
CA LEU A 158 17.97 7.57 9.69
C LEU A 158 16.51 7.86 10.11
N GLU A 159 15.76 6.81 10.44
CA GLU A 159 14.33 6.88 10.75
C GLU A 159 14.02 6.14 12.08
N PRO A 160 14.58 6.58 13.22
CA PRO A 160 14.42 5.91 14.51
C PRO A 160 12.97 5.86 15.01
N GLN A 161 12.12 6.76 14.52
CA GLN A 161 10.70 6.81 14.85
C GLN A 161 9.90 5.70 14.18
N VAL A 162 10.42 5.07 13.11
CA VAL A 162 9.78 3.96 12.38
C VAL A 162 10.40 2.62 12.79
N PHE A 163 11.73 2.58 12.91
CA PHE A 163 12.48 1.39 13.31
C PHE A 163 12.79 1.43 14.81
N VAL A 164 11.72 1.39 15.61
CA VAL A 164 11.76 1.53 17.07
C VAL A 164 12.33 0.29 17.75
N ASP A 165 12.78 0.43 18.99
CA ASP A 165 13.29 -0.69 19.79
C ASP A 165 12.21 -1.46 20.54
N GLU A 166 11.15 -0.77 20.93
CA GLU A 166 10.01 -1.34 21.62
C GLU A 166 8.74 -0.59 21.27
N ILE A 167 7.62 -1.28 21.42
CA ILE A 167 6.27 -0.72 21.36
C ILE A 167 5.50 -1.19 22.59
N HIS A 168 4.55 -0.37 23.00
CA HIS A 168 3.68 -0.65 24.12
C HIS A 168 2.28 -1.06 23.64
N ALA A 169 1.62 -1.96 24.37
CA ALA A 169 0.24 -2.30 24.10
C ALA A 169 -0.65 -1.04 24.11
N LEU A 170 -1.58 -0.95 23.16
CA LEU A 170 -2.50 0.18 23.06
C LEU A 170 -3.30 0.34 24.37
N PRO A 171 -3.43 1.56 24.91
CA PRO A 171 -4.25 1.82 26.08
C PRO A 171 -5.68 1.30 25.95
N GLU A 172 -6.29 1.01 27.11
CA GLU A 172 -7.70 0.63 27.19
C GLU A 172 -8.60 1.74 26.64
N ALA A 173 -9.72 1.33 26.03
CA ALA A 173 -10.73 2.29 25.64
C ALA A 173 -11.33 2.96 26.90
N PRO A 174 -11.62 4.27 26.85
CA PRO A 174 -12.25 4.95 27.97
C PRO A 174 -13.63 4.32 28.25
N THR A 175 -13.82 3.91 29.51
CA THR A 175 -15.08 3.31 29.98
C THR A 175 -15.86 4.22 30.91
N ASP A 176 -15.20 5.23 31.50
CA ASP A 176 -15.80 6.23 32.37
C ASP A 176 -16.35 7.41 31.52
N PRO A 177 -17.67 7.67 31.57
CA PRO A 177 -18.30 8.89 31.07
C PRO A 177 -17.53 10.18 31.33
N ASP A 178 -17.00 10.35 32.55
CA ASP A 178 -16.32 11.57 32.97
C ASP A 178 -14.92 11.72 32.35
N GLU A 179 -14.31 10.61 31.93
CA GLU A 179 -13.02 10.60 31.25
C GLU A 179 -13.15 11.15 29.83
N ILE A 180 -14.16 10.70 29.08
CA ILE A 180 -14.46 11.21 27.74
C ILE A 180 -14.78 12.71 27.74
N ALA A 181 -15.48 13.20 28.78
CA ALA A 181 -15.75 14.63 28.90
C ALA A 181 -14.49 15.47 29.16
N LYS A 182 -13.47 14.91 29.82
CA LYS A 182 -12.22 15.60 30.17
C LYS A 182 -11.15 15.48 29.09
N ASN A 183 -11.03 14.29 28.50
CA ASN A 183 -10.03 13.93 27.49
C ASN A 183 -10.74 13.30 26.28
N PRO A 184 -11.56 14.08 25.54
CA PRO A 184 -12.33 13.55 24.43
C PRO A 184 -11.47 12.92 23.33
N GLU A 185 -10.21 13.31 23.21
CA GLU A 185 -9.23 12.72 22.30
C GLU A 185 -8.99 11.21 22.55
N TYR A 186 -9.23 10.71 23.77
CA TYR A 186 -9.12 9.28 24.10
C TYR A 186 -10.18 8.42 23.42
N ALA A 187 -11.22 9.03 22.83
CA ALA A 187 -12.15 8.32 21.96
C ALA A 187 -11.47 7.67 20.75
N ALA A 188 -10.23 8.10 20.40
CA ALA A 188 -9.38 7.41 19.43
C ALA A 188 -9.18 5.93 19.77
N PHE A 189 -9.06 5.56 21.05
CA PHE A 189 -8.85 4.18 21.47
C PHE A 189 -10.10 3.33 21.25
N THR A 190 -11.29 3.88 21.51
CA THR A 190 -12.57 3.25 21.13
C THR A 190 -12.65 3.05 19.61
N TYR A 191 -12.30 4.09 18.84
CA TYR A 191 -12.32 4.04 17.37
C TYR A 191 -11.37 2.99 16.79
N LEU A 192 -10.11 2.97 17.27
CA LEU A 192 -9.08 2.02 16.85
C LEU A 192 -9.54 0.58 17.09
N ARG A 193 -9.93 0.28 18.33
CA ARG A 193 -10.31 -1.07 18.80
C ARG A 193 -11.49 -1.67 18.05
N ASN A 194 -12.42 -0.86 17.55
CA ASN A 194 -13.59 -1.36 16.80
C ASN A 194 -13.40 -1.37 15.28
N GLN A 195 -12.80 -0.33 14.69
CA GLN A 195 -12.73 -0.19 13.23
C GLN A 195 -11.40 -0.63 12.64
N CYS A 196 -10.31 -0.19 13.24
CA CYS A 196 -8.97 -0.28 12.67
C CYS A 196 -8.29 -1.61 12.99
N LEU A 197 -8.47 -2.12 14.21
CA LEU A 197 -7.72 -3.24 14.77
C LEU A 197 -8.43 -4.59 14.68
N ARG A 198 -9.38 -4.74 13.75
CA ARG A 198 -10.07 -6.02 13.50
C ARG A 198 -9.27 -7.01 12.64
N CYS A 199 -8.16 -6.54 12.07
CA CYS A 199 -7.39 -7.26 11.05
C CYS A 199 -6.12 -7.91 11.60
N HIS A 200 -5.70 -7.60 12.83
CA HIS A 200 -4.54 -8.26 13.41
C HIS A 200 -4.72 -9.77 13.49
N HIS A 201 -3.60 -10.48 13.39
CA HIS A 201 -3.60 -11.93 13.22
C HIS A 201 -4.04 -12.70 14.46
N ALA A 202 -4.14 -12.04 15.61
CA ALA A 202 -4.51 -12.69 16.86
C ALA A 202 -6.03 -12.80 17.13
N VAL A 203 -6.84 -12.41 16.14
CA VAL A 203 -8.30 -12.62 16.06
C VAL A 203 -8.67 -13.07 14.65
N LYS A 204 -9.89 -13.58 14.45
CA LYS A 204 -10.48 -14.01 13.16
C LYS A 204 -11.22 -12.89 12.43
N GLY A 205 -11.50 -11.78 13.09
CA GLY A 205 -12.21 -10.64 12.49
C GLY A 205 -13.73 -10.86 12.38
N ARG A 206 -14.39 -10.12 11.49
CA ARG A 206 -15.87 -9.96 11.49
C ARG A 206 -16.69 -11.20 11.15
N GLN A 207 -16.09 -12.23 10.54
CA GLN A 207 -16.79 -13.46 10.12
C GLN A 207 -18.08 -13.17 9.32
N VAL A 208 -17.99 -12.23 8.39
CA VAL A 208 -19.05 -11.89 7.41
C VAL A 208 -18.57 -12.18 6.01
N ARG A 209 -19.45 -12.13 5.00
CA ARG A 209 -19.09 -12.36 3.59
C ARG A 209 -17.85 -11.56 3.14
N GLY A 210 -16.81 -12.29 2.74
CA GLY A 210 -15.48 -11.78 2.37
C GLY A 210 -14.46 -11.72 3.51
N ASP A 211 -14.91 -11.73 4.77
CA ASP A 211 -14.07 -11.54 5.96
C ASP A 211 -13.77 -12.87 6.71
N TYR A 212 -14.14 -14.02 6.13
CA TYR A 212 -13.90 -15.33 6.74
C TYR A 212 -12.42 -15.71 6.65
N ARG A 213 -11.83 -16.03 7.81
CA ARG A 213 -10.45 -16.52 7.96
C ARG A 213 -10.23 -17.19 9.32
N GLY A 214 -9.12 -17.91 9.45
CA GLY A 214 -8.56 -18.36 10.73
C GLY A 214 -7.74 -17.29 11.46
N MET A 215 -7.05 -17.70 12.53
CA MET A 215 -6.10 -16.86 13.30
C MET A 215 -4.64 -17.22 13.00
N GLY A 216 -3.74 -16.26 13.17
CA GLY A 216 -2.29 -16.48 13.09
C GLY A 216 -1.90 -17.04 11.73
N CYS A 217 -1.23 -18.19 11.73
CA CYS A 217 -0.83 -18.89 10.51
C CYS A 217 -2.04 -19.30 9.66
N SER A 218 -3.15 -19.73 10.28
CA SER A 218 -4.32 -20.22 9.54
C SER A 218 -5.09 -19.10 8.83
N SER A 219 -4.88 -17.84 9.22
CA SER A 219 -5.44 -16.69 8.51
C SER A 219 -4.98 -16.58 7.05
N CYS A 220 -3.79 -17.09 6.72
CA CYS A 220 -3.23 -17.07 5.38
C CYS A 220 -3.04 -18.47 4.79
N HIS A 221 -2.70 -19.45 5.62
CA HIS A 221 -2.35 -20.79 5.15
C HIS A 221 -3.53 -21.75 5.04
N ILE A 222 -4.72 -21.39 5.52
CA ILE A 222 -5.93 -22.20 5.35
C ILE A 222 -6.88 -21.45 4.41
N PRO A 223 -7.35 -22.07 3.31
CA PRO A 223 -8.17 -21.37 2.32
C PRO A 223 -9.62 -21.21 2.81
N TYR A 224 -10.12 -19.99 2.75
CA TYR A 224 -11.53 -19.66 2.96
C TYR A 224 -12.13 -19.11 1.67
N SER A 225 -13.41 -19.40 1.42
CA SER A 225 -14.17 -18.72 0.37
C SER A 225 -14.84 -17.47 0.94
N ASN A 226 -15.23 -16.54 0.06
CA ASN A 226 -15.96 -15.35 0.46
C ASN A 226 -17.31 -15.65 1.11
N GLU A 227 -17.91 -16.81 0.79
CA GLU A 227 -19.18 -17.24 1.39
C GLU A 227 -18.97 -18.03 2.70
N GLY A 228 -17.74 -18.49 2.98
CA GLY A 228 -17.38 -19.11 4.25
C GLY A 228 -17.91 -20.53 4.45
N TYR A 229 -18.23 -21.27 3.38
CA TYR A 229 -18.71 -22.65 3.45
C TYR A 229 -17.60 -23.67 3.18
N TYR A 230 -17.71 -24.82 3.85
CA TYR A 230 -16.87 -25.99 3.57
C TYR A 230 -17.40 -26.77 2.38
N GLU A 231 -16.52 -27.10 1.43
CA GLU A 231 -16.82 -27.81 0.19
C GLU A 231 -15.92 -29.05 0.00
N GLY A 232 -15.11 -29.40 1.01
CA GLY A 232 -14.23 -30.57 1.01
C GLY A 232 -14.93 -31.89 1.35
N ASN A 233 -14.16 -32.97 1.52
CA ASN A 233 -14.75 -34.31 1.72
C ASN A 233 -14.89 -34.75 3.19
N ASP A 234 -14.47 -33.92 4.14
CA ASP A 234 -14.61 -34.20 5.58
C ASP A 234 -16.08 -34.13 5.97
N LYS A 235 -16.57 -35.23 6.55
CA LYS A 235 -17.96 -35.38 7.00
C LYS A 235 -18.22 -34.78 8.37
N ASN A 236 -17.16 -34.38 9.08
CA ASN A 236 -17.23 -33.82 10.42
C ASN A 236 -17.25 -32.29 10.42
N VAL A 237 -17.10 -31.66 9.25
CA VAL A 237 -17.25 -30.21 9.07
C VAL A 237 -18.64 -29.95 8.47
N PRO A 238 -19.46 -29.03 9.02
CA PRO A 238 -20.73 -28.64 8.41
C PRO A 238 -20.57 -28.05 7.01
N HIS A 239 -21.43 -28.45 6.07
CA HIS A 239 -21.44 -27.97 4.67
C HIS A 239 -22.48 -26.86 4.44
N ASP A 240 -23.42 -26.69 5.38
CA ASP A 240 -24.55 -25.78 5.30
C ASP A 240 -24.45 -24.62 6.31
N GLU A 241 -23.29 -24.46 6.95
CA GLU A 241 -22.97 -23.38 7.88
C GLU A 241 -21.80 -22.55 7.36
N ALA A 242 -21.91 -21.22 7.47
CA ALA A 242 -20.84 -20.29 7.14
C ALA A 242 -19.84 -20.15 8.31
N GLY A 243 -18.62 -19.70 8.04
CA GLY A 243 -17.54 -19.61 9.04
C GLY A 243 -16.55 -20.79 9.02
N HIS A 244 -16.61 -21.62 7.97
CA HIS A 244 -15.71 -22.74 7.76
C HIS A 244 -14.73 -22.49 6.61
N MET A 245 -13.57 -23.13 6.68
CA MET A 245 -12.62 -23.14 5.58
C MET A 245 -13.24 -23.80 4.35
N LEU A 246 -12.74 -23.47 3.16
CA LEU A 246 -13.23 -24.05 1.91
C LEU A 246 -12.94 -25.56 1.83
N VAL A 247 -11.73 -25.95 2.22
CA VAL A 247 -11.27 -27.35 2.29
C VAL A 247 -10.27 -27.50 3.45
N HIS A 248 -10.09 -28.72 3.94
CA HIS A 248 -9.11 -29.00 4.97
C HIS A 248 -7.74 -29.21 4.31
N SER A 249 -7.09 -28.12 3.90
CA SER A 249 -5.78 -28.16 3.25
C SER A 249 -4.95 -26.92 3.54
N ILE A 250 -3.63 -27.04 3.49
CA ILE A 250 -2.71 -25.89 3.59
C ILE A 250 -2.40 -25.34 2.20
N GLN A 251 -2.49 -24.02 2.05
CA GLN A 251 -1.96 -23.26 0.91
C GLN A 251 -0.64 -22.58 1.28
N ALA A 252 0.37 -22.65 0.41
CA ALA A 252 1.68 -22.06 0.64
C ALA A 252 2.39 -21.78 -0.70
N THR A 253 3.70 -22.06 -0.82
CA THR A 253 4.45 -21.87 -2.07
C THR A 253 4.12 -22.91 -3.15
N ARG A 254 4.71 -22.73 -4.33
CA ARG A 254 4.46 -23.50 -5.57
C ARG A 254 4.34 -25.01 -5.43
N GLU A 255 5.13 -25.65 -4.57
CA GLU A 255 5.09 -27.12 -4.41
C GLU A 255 3.89 -27.62 -3.60
N VAL A 256 3.22 -26.73 -2.86
CA VAL A 256 2.03 -27.06 -2.07
C VAL A 256 0.80 -26.85 -2.95
N VAL A 257 0.23 -27.96 -3.40
CA VAL A 257 -0.92 -27.98 -4.29
C VAL A 257 -2.19 -28.27 -3.50
N VAL A 258 -3.12 -27.31 -3.48
CA VAL A 258 -4.46 -27.47 -2.93
C VAL A 258 -5.40 -27.93 -4.04
N LYS A 259 -6.29 -28.87 -3.72
CA LYS A 259 -7.32 -29.38 -4.63
C LYS A 259 -8.70 -29.06 -4.07
N VAL A 260 -9.53 -28.42 -4.89
CA VAL A 260 -10.93 -28.14 -4.59
C VAL A 260 -11.73 -28.54 -5.82
N HIS A 261 -12.66 -29.48 -5.67
CA HIS A 261 -13.36 -30.10 -6.80
C HIS A 261 -12.38 -30.62 -7.87
N ASP A 262 -12.56 -30.20 -9.13
CA ASP A 262 -11.70 -30.56 -10.27
C ASP A 262 -10.54 -29.57 -10.50
N VAL A 263 -10.35 -28.60 -9.59
CA VAL A 263 -9.33 -27.54 -9.71
C VAL A 263 -8.17 -27.80 -8.74
N ALA A 264 -6.96 -27.64 -9.24
CA ALA A 264 -5.74 -27.67 -8.44
C ALA A 264 -5.01 -26.32 -8.59
N TYR A 265 -4.55 -25.75 -7.48
CA TYR A 265 -3.78 -24.50 -7.47
C TYR A 265 -2.65 -24.55 -6.44
N SER A 266 -1.74 -23.60 -6.53
CA SER A 266 -0.66 -23.37 -5.57
C SER A 266 -0.50 -21.87 -5.35
N GLY A 267 0.24 -21.46 -4.32
CA GLY A 267 0.28 -20.06 -3.89
C GLY A 267 -0.88 -19.72 -2.96
N ILE A 268 -0.77 -18.57 -2.29
CA ILE A 268 -1.86 -17.96 -1.50
C ILE A 268 -2.62 -17.01 -2.43
N PRO A 269 -3.88 -17.32 -2.82
CA PRO A 269 -4.67 -16.47 -3.69
C PRO A 269 -4.84 -15.07 -3.10
N VAL A 270 -4.90 -14.06 -3.97
CA VAL A 270 -5.01 -12.65 -3.57
C VAL A 270 -6.18 -12.40 -2.62
N GLU A 271 -7.29 -13.13 -2.79
CA GLU A 271 -8.49 -12.98 -1.97
C GLU A 271 -8.23 -13.24 -0.48
N THR A 272 -7.30 -14.13 -0.15
CA THR A 272 -6.90 -14.37 1.26
C THR A 272 -6.27 -13.13 1.89
N CYS A 273 -5.54 -12.34 1.10
CA CYS A 273 -4.98 -11.07 1.58
C CYS A 273 -6.05 -9.97 1.68
N THR A 274 -7.03 -9.94 0.77
CA THR A 274 -8.06 -8.88 0.74
C THR A 274 -9.06 -8.97 1.87
N THR A 275 -9.18 -10.11 2.55
CA THR A 275 -9.92 -10.26 3.82
C THR A 275 -9.51 -9.22 4.88
N CYS A 276 -8.25 -8.74 4.83
CA CYS A 276 -7.75 -7.66 5.68
C CYS A 276 -7.30 -6.40 4.91
N HIS A 277 -6.86 -6.55 3.65
CA HIS A 277 -6.37 -5.46 2.81
C HIS A 277 -7.46 -4.80 1.93
N ASP A 278 -8.71 -4.85 2.35
CA ASP A 278 -9.87 -4.20 1.71
C ASP A 278 -10.07 -2.74 2.17
N ARG A 279 -9.50 -2.34 3.32
CA ARG A 279 -9.68 -1.02 3.96
C ARG A 279 -8.42 -0.14 3.89
N GLY A 280 -8.59 1.14 4.22
CA GLY A 280 -7.50 2.13 4.31
C GLY A 280 -7.08 2.53 2.91
N LYS A 281 -5.83 2.23 2.54
CA LYS A 281 -5.28 2.48 1.20
C LYS A 281 -5.87 1.56 0.11
N ARG A 282 -6.69 0.54 0.47
CA ARG A 282 -7.41 -0.35 -0.48
C ARG A 282 -6.48 -1.06 -1.48
N ILE A 283 -5.25 -1.37 -1.06
CA ILE A 283 -4.21 -1.90 -1.95
C ILE A 283 -4.54 -3.30 -2.50
N GLY A 284 -5.10 -4.18 -1.67
CA GLY A 284 -5.36 -5.56 -2.08
C GLY A 284 -6.45 -5.64 -3.16
N VAL A 285 -7.56 -4.94 -2.93
CA VAL A 285 -8.67 -4.88 -3.90
C VAL A 285 -8.27 -4.13 -5.18
N SER A 286 -7.40 -3.12 -5.08
CA SER A 286 -6.92 -2.37 -6.27
C SER A 286 -6.06 -3.25 -7.20
N PHE A 287 -5.27 -4.17 -6.64
CA PHE A 287 -4.49 -5.15 -7.41
C PHE A 287 -5.37 -6.02 -8.32
N GLN A 288 -6.54 -6.43 -7.82
CA GLN A 288 -7.57 -7.17 -8.57
C GLN A 288 -8.39 -6.28 -9.52
N GLY A 289 -8.15 -4.96 -9.54
CA GLY A 289 -8.93 -4.01 -10.32
C GLY A 289 -10.28 -3.67 -9.68
N LEU A 290 -10.38 -3.56 -8.35
CA LEU A 290 -11.63 -3.24 -7.65
C LEU A 290 -11.50 -1.91 -6.89
N MET A 291 -12.42 -0.98 -7.16
CA MET A 291 -12.51 0.31 -6.45
C MET A 291 -13.80 0.37 -5.62
N GLU A 292 -13.67 0.55 -4.31
CA GLU A 292 -14.85 0.71 -3.43
C GLU A 292 -15.69 1.92 -3.86
N THR A 293 -17.01 1.73 -3.87
CA THR A 293 -18.02 2.71 -4.23
C THR A 293 -19.11 2.81 -3.17
N ALA A 294 -19.73 3.98 -3.07
CA ALA A 294 -20.91 4.21 -2.24
C ALA A 294 -22.22 3.80 -2.94
N TYR A 295 -22.14 3.38 -4.20
CA TYR A 295 -23.29 2.96 -5.00
C TYR A 295 -23.41 1.44 -5.02
N GLU A 296 -24.64 0.95 -4.94
CA GLU A 296 -24.93 -0.49 -4.93
C GLU A 296 -25.31 -1.00 -6.34
N SER A 297 -24.73 -0.40 -7.38
CA SER A 297 -24.93 -0.73 -8.79
C SER A 297 -23.70 -1.45 -9.36
N PRO A 298 -23.84 -2.22 -10.47
CA PRO A 298 -25.07 -2.54 -11.21
C PRO A 298 -26.00 -3.46 -10.42
N PHE A 299 -27.27 -3.51 -10.82
CA PHE A 299 -28.25 -4.41 -10.21
C PHE A 299 -28.02 -5.87 -10.62
N THR A 300 -28.36 -6.80 -9.73
CA THR A 300 -28.35 -8.24 -9.96
C THR A 300 -29.48 -8.67 -10.90
N ASP A 301 -29.47 -9.94 -11.34
CA ASP A 301 -30.43 -10.48 -12.31
C ASP A 301 -31.92 -10.39 -11.87
N ASP A 302 -32.16 -10.33 -10.56
CA ASP A 302 -33.48 -10.12 -9.95
C ASP A 302 -33.85 -8.64 -9.76
N GLY A 303 -32.99 -7.71 -10.20
CA GLY A 303 -33.14 -6.28 -10.02
C GLY A 303 -32.71 -5.77 -8.64
N GLY A 304 -32.13 -6.64 -7.80
CA GLY A 304 -31.57 -6.28 -6.49
C GLY A 304 -30.26 -5.51 -6.59
N HIS A 305 -29.78 -5.04 -5.44
CA HIS A 305 -28.51 -4.34 -5.32
C HIS A 305 -27.31 -5.27 -5.48
N GLN A 306 -26.16 -4.75 -5.93
CA GLN A 306 -24.90 -5.49 -5.91
C GLN A 306 -24.67 -6.01 -4.49
N PRO A 307 -24.39 -7.31 -4.27
CA PRO A 307 -24.14 -7.83 -2.93
C PRO A 307 -22.87 -7.22 -2.36
N ALA A 308 -22.90 -6.89 -1.06
CA ALA A 308 -21.72 -6.39 -0.38
C ALA A 308 -20.65 -7.49 -0.25
N LEU A 309 -19.39 -7.12 -0.43
CA LEU A 309 -18.20 -7.95 -0.19
C LEU A 309 -17.26 -7.15 0.73
N HIS A 310 -16.78 -7.76 1.82
CA HIS A 310 -16.06 -7.03 2.88
C HIS A 310 -16.86 -5.83 3.42
N THR A 311 -18.19 -5.94 3.46
CA THR A 311 -19.15 -4.86 3.81
C THR A 311 -19.17 -3.66 2.85
N LYS A 312 -18.69 -3.82 1.61
CA LYS A 312 -18.56 -2.76 0.60
C LYS A 312 -19.09 -3.17 -0.77
N HIS A 313 -19.26 -2.19 -1.64
CA HIS A 313 -19.59 -2.35 -3.05
C HIS A 313 -18.40 -1.91 -3.91
N TYR A 314 -18.26 -2.47 -5.12
CA TYR A 314 -17.08 -2.26 -5.95
C TYR A 314 -17.41 -1.95 -7.41
N LEU A 315 -16.64 -1.01 -7.97
CA LEU A 315 -16.49 -0.81 -9.40
C LEU A 315 -15.34 -1.68 -9.92
N ALA A 316 -15.57 -2.35 -11.05
CA ALA A 316 -14.53 -3.06 -11.77
C ALA A 316 -13.71 -2.09 -12.63
N MET A 317 -12.41 -2.03 -12.35
CA MET A 317 -11.39 -1.15 -12.92
C MET A 317 -10.32 -1.99 -13.66
N GLU A 318 -9.36 -1.32 -14.31
CA GLU A 318 -8.22 -2.01 -14.91
C GLU A 318 -7.34 -2.64 -13.81
N GLN A 319 -7.03 -3.93 -13.96
CA GLN A 319 -6.23 -4.71 -13.00
C GLN A 319 -4.73 -4.40 -13.17
N ASP A 320 -3.94 -4.65 -12.13
CA ASP A 320 -2.48 -4.56 -12.22
C ASP A 320 -1.93 -5.56 -13.25
N VAL A 321 -0.92 -5.15 -14.01
CA VAL A 321 -0.27 -5.98 -15.02
C VAL A 321 0.36 -7.24 -14.42
N HIS A 322 0.87 -7.18 -13.19
CA HIS A 322 1.43 -8.35 -12.51
C HIS A 322 0.34 -9.35 -12.14
N TYR A 323 -0.82 -8.86 -11.66
CA TYR A 323 -2.01 -9.69 -11.43
C TYR A 323 -2.46 -10.38 -12.73
N GLN A 324 -2.57 -9.63 -13.83
CA GLN A 324 -2.95 -10.18 -15.14
C GLN A 324 -1.96 -11.22 -15.68
N LYS A 325 -0.69 -11.15 -15.26
CA LYS A 325 0.35 -12.14 -15.61
C LYS A 325 0.39 -13.34 -14.66
N GLY A 326 -0.51 -13.40 -13.68
CA GLY A 326 -0.64 -14.52 -12.75
C GLY A 326 0.34 -14.47 -11.57
N MET A 327 0.79 -13.27 -11.18
CA MET A 327 1.47 -13.06 -9.90
C MET A 327 0.45 -12.87 -8.76
N LEU A 328 0.83 -13.35 -7.59
CA LEU A 328 0.14 -13.20 -6.32
C LEU A 328 0.89 -12.19 -5.42
N CYS A 329 0.26 -11.73 -4.33
CA CYS A 329 0.89 -10.77 -3.41
C CYS A 329 2.25 -11.29 -2.89
N MET A 330 2.33 -12.58 -2.56
CA MET A 330 3.55 -13.24 -2.06
C MET A 330 4.68 -13.40 -3.09
N ASP A 331 4.44 -13.08 -4.36
CA ASP A 331 5.50 -13.09 -5.38
C ASP A 331 6.35 -11.82 -5.31
N CYS A 332 5.82 -10.75 -4.73
CA CYS A 332 6.53 -9.49 -4.45
C CYS A 332 6.81 -9.33 -2.96
N HIS A 333 5.85 -9.66 -2.08
CA HIS A 333 6.03 -9.57 -0.64
C HIS A 333 6.83 -10.76 -0.11
N THR A 334 8.00 -10.46 0.46
CA THR A 334 8.91 -11.49 0.97
C THR A 334 8.41 -12.10 2.29
N SER A 335 9.04 -13.18 2.74
CA SER A 335 8.75 -13.71 4.08
C SER A 335 9.06 -12.70 5.17
N GLY A 336 10.09 -11.85 4.99
CA GLY A 336 10.43 -10.81 5.96
C GLY A 336 9.35 -9.72 6.02
N ASP A 337 8.76 -9.36 4.89
CA ASP A 337 7.69 -8.36 4.81
C ASP A 337 6.41 -8.82 5.52
N VAL A 338 6.09 -10.12 5.45
CA VAL A 338 4.82 -10.70 5.92
C VAL A 338 4.95 -11.30 7.33
N HIS A 339 5.88 -12.23 7.54
CA HIS A 339 6.10 -12.86 8.85
C HIS A 339 6.89 -11.97 9.80
N GLY A 340 7.62 -10.97 9.29
CA GLY A 340 8.59 -10.19 10.05
C GLY A 340 10.00 -10.75 9.96
N ASP A 341 10.98 -9.91 10.29
CA ASP A 341 12.40 -10.28 10.35
C ASP A 341 12.94 -10.38 11.79
N GLY A 342 12.06 -10.28 12.79
CA GLY A 342 12.37 -10.32 14.22
C GLY A 342 12.59 -8.95 14.84
N PHE A 343 12.47 -7.86 14.07
CA PHE A 343 12.61 -6.50 14.55
C PHE A 343 11.45 -5.62 14.05
N LEU A 344 11.10 -4.63 14.86
CA LEU A 344 10.02 -3.70 14.56
C LEU A 344 10.37 -2.77 13.39
N ALA A 345 9.48 -2.77 12.39
CA ALA A 345 9.43 -1.80 11.29
C ALA A 345 8.00 -1.26 11.20
N CYS A 346 7.72 -0.16 11.91
CA CYS A 346 6.36 0.22 12.26
C CYS A 346 5.57 0.95 11.17
N ALA A 347 6.06 1.02 9.93
CA ALA A 347 5.33 1.58 8.79
C ALA A 347 5.54 0.73 7.53
N ASN A 348 4.54 0.66 6.65
CA ASN A 348 4.53 -0.24 5.49
C ASN A 348 5.79 -0.14 4.61
N LEU A 349 6.24 1.08 4.30
CA LEU A 349 7.45 1.32 3.50
C LEU A 349 8.72 0.80 4.21
N GLY A 350 8.71 0.82 5.54
CA GLY A 350 9.82 0.29 6.34
C GLY A 350 9.89 -1.24 6.34
N ALA A 351 8.77 -1.93 6.16
CA ALA A 351 8.72 -3.39 6.13
C ALA A 351 8.99 -4.00 4.75
N VAL A 352 8.53 -3.35 3.67
CA VAL A 352 8.69 -3.85 2.30
C VAL A 352 10.12 -3.61 1.82
N GLU A 353 10.81 -4.67 1.36
CA GLU A 353 12.19 -4.55 0.85
C GLU A 353 12.34 -4.54 -0.68
N ILE A 354 11.27 -4.91 -1.41
CA ILE A 354 11.33 -5.08 -2.86
C ILE A 354 11.14 -3.76 -3.60
N GLU A 355 12.05 -3.49 -4.54
CA GLU A 355 11.96 -2.35 -5.45
C GLU A 355 11.65 -2.76 -6.89
N CYS A 356 10.99 -1.87 -7.64
CA CYS A 356 10.75 -2.09 -9.07
C CYS A 356 12.06 -2.37 -9.83
N THR A 357 13.15 -1.70 -9.40
CA THR A 357 14.47 -1.83 -10.03
C THR A 357 15.18 -3.14 -9.70
N ASP A 358 14.69 -3.92 -8.73
CA ASP A 358 15.22 -5.23 -8.35
C ASP A 358 14.96 -6.30 -9.42
N CYS A 359 13.91 -6.12 -10.21
CA CYS A 359 13.60 -6.98 -11.35
C CYS A 359 13.81 -6.27 -12.69
N HIS A 360 13.46 -4.98 -12.79
CA HIS A 360 13.44 -4.25 -14.06
C HIS A 360 14.73 -3.51 -14.39
N GLY A 361 15.53 -3.15 -13.37
CA GLY A 361 16.72 -2.30 -13.52
C GLY A 361 16.37 -0.88 -13.96
N THR A 362 17.32 -0.21 -14.61
CA THR A 362 17.17 1.12 -15.20
C THR A 362 17.47 1.07 -16.70
N PRO A 363 17.22 2.15 -17.46
CA PRO A 363 17.56 2.20 -18.89
C PRO A 363 19.06 1.98 -19.20
N ASP A 364 19.95 2.23 -18.23
CA ASP A 364 21.40 2.14 -18.38
C ASP A 364 22.06 1.00 -17.58
N ARG A 365 21.34 0.40 -16.63
CA ARG A 365 21.85 -0.69 -15.77
C ARG A 365 20.87 -1.84 -15.61
N TYR A 366 21.37 -3.07 -15.66
CA TYR A 366 20.63 -4.25 -15.25
C TYR A 366 20.39 -4.26 -13.73
N PRO A 367 19.41 -5.02 -13.21
CA PRO A 367 19.13 -5.07 -11.77
C PRO A 367 20.35 -5.41 -10.91
N TRP A 368 21.17 -6.38 -11.34
CA TRP A 368 22.40 -6.80 -10.65
C TRP A 368 23.57 -5.82 -10.82
N GLU A 369 23.46 -4.83 -11.70
CA GLU A 369 24.47 -3.76 -11.90
C GLU A 369 24.23 -2.54 -10.99
N LEU A 370 23.05 -2.47 -10.35
CA LEU A 370 22.72 -1.41 -9.40
C LEU A 370 23.42 -1.65 -8.05
N PRO A 371 23.80 -0.58 -7.32
CA PRO A 371 24.34 -0.71 -5.97
C PRO A 371 23.23 -1.07 -4.96
N LEU A 372 23.64 -1.59 -3.80
CA LEU A 372 22.76 -1.78 -2.64
C LEU A 372 22.12 -0.44 -2.24
N GLY A 373 20.81 -0.45 -1.95
CA GLY A 373 20.01 0.70 -1.57
C GLY A 373 19.44 1.51 -2.74
N TYR A 374 19.74 1.16 -4.00
CA TYR A 374 19.16 1.88 -5.14
C TYR A 374 17.65 1.63 -5.21
N GLY A 375 16.85 2.71 -5.21
CA GLY A 375 15.39 2.65 -5.11
C GLY A 375 14.85 2.86 -3.69
N ASP A 376 15.62 2.49 -2.66
CA ASP A 376 15.22 2.49 -1.26
C ASP A 376 16.00 3.57 -0.46
N GLU A 377 16.25 4.74 -1.08
CA GLU A 377 17.15 5.75 -0.53
C GLU A 377 16.52 6.67 0.54
N PHE A 378 16.70 6.36 1.82
CA PHE A 378 16.40 7.29 2.92
C PHE A 378 17.46 8.41 3.09
N ASP A 379 18.39 8.58 2.14
CA ASP A 379 19.48 9.59 2.07
C ASP A 379 19.30 10.48 0.82
N PRO A 380 19.64 11.79 0.80
CA PRO A 380 19.33 12.65 -0.36
C PRO A 380 20.11 12.29 -1.63
N SER A 381 21.16 11.49 -1.49
CA SER A 381 21.96 11.01 -2.60
C SER A 381 21.47 9.64 -3.09
N LEU A 382 21.45 9.46 -4.41
CA LEU A 382 21.27 8.14 -5.00
C LEU A 382 22.31 7.18 -4.45
N ALA A 383 21.92 5.91 -4.29
CA ALA A 383 22.86 4.91 -3.84
C ALA A 383 24.05 4.80 -4.80
N GLU A 384 25.25 4.84 -4.24
CA GLU A 384 26.51 4.64 -4.93
C GLU A 384 27.27 3.46 -4.32
N GLY A 385 28.07 2.76 -5.13
CA GLY A 385 28.83 1.62 -4.67
C GLY A 385 29.09 0.60 -5.76
N PRO A 386 29.74 -0.53 -5.43
CA PRO A 386 29.85 -1.65 -6.34
C PRO A 386 28.46 -2.22 -6.67
N PRO A 387 28.31 -2.88 -7.84
CA PRO A 387 27.13 -3.65 -8.16
C PRO A 387 26.75 -4.65 -7.05
N ARG A 388 25.47 -4.72 -6.68
CA ARG A 388 24.98 -5.71 -5.71
C ARG A 388 25.12 -7.14 -6.19
N GLY A 389 25.10 -7.36 -7.51
CA GLY A 389 25.33 -8.67 -8.12
C GLY A 389 24.15 -9.64 -7.95
N THR A 390 24.48 -10.94 -7.96
CA THR A 390 23.56 -12.07 -7.75
C THR A 390 24.17 -13.02 -6.72
N THR A 391 23.36 -13.94 -6.19
CA THR A 391 23.84 -14.98 -5.26
C THR A 391 23.26 -16.36 -5.60
N ASN A 392 23.99 -17.42 -5.24
CA ASN A 392 23.49 -18.80 -5.27
C ASN A 392 23.14 -19.33 -3.87
N GLN A 393 23.23 -18.47 -2.84
CA GLN A 393 22.98 -18.82 -1.46
C GLN A 393 21.68 -18.19 -1.00
N LEU A 394 20.82 -19.01 -0.40
CA LEU A 394 19.62 -18.58 0.30
C LEU A 394 19.84 -18.75 1.82
N PRO A 395 19.40 -17.80 2.66
CA PRO A 395 19.27 -18.00 4.10
C PRO A 395 18.44 -19.25 4.43
N GLU A 396 18.71 -19.88 5.57
CA GLU A 396 18.05 -21.16 5.93
C GLU A 396 16.54 -21.02 6.11
N HIS A 397 16.08 -19.99 6.82
CA HIS A 397 14.66 -19.74 7.09
C HIS A 397 13.79 -19.69 5.82
N ILE A 398 14.31 -19.20 4.68
CA ILE A 398 13.54 -19.15 3.42
C ILE A 398 13.60 -20.43 2.59
N LYS A 399 14.45 -21.40 2.94
CA LYS A 399 14.53 -22.72 2.27
C LYS A 399 13.43 -23.69 2.69
N GLN A 400 12.67 -23.35 3.73
CA GLN A 400 11.50 -24.14 4.15
C GLN A 400 10.35 -24.06 3.13
N ALA A 401 10.44 -23.15 2.17
CA ALA A 401 9.52 -23.07 1.05
C ALA A 401 10.17 -23.58 -0.25
N THR A 402 9.45 -23.51 -1.37
CA THR A 402 9.96 -23.96 -2.68
C THR A 402 11.30 -23.27 -3.02
N VAL A 403 12.33 -24.08 -3.26
CA VAL A 403 13.66 -23.62 -3.67
C VAL A 403 13.79 -23.76 -5.18
N TYR A 404 13.95 -22.63 -5.86
CA TYR A 404 14.07 -22.59 -7.33
C TYR A 404 15.52 -22.83 -7.80
N PRO A 405 15.74 -23.30 -9.04
CA PRO A 405 17.08 -23.36 -9.61
C PRO A 405 17.67 -21.95 -9.74
N ALA A 406 18.85 -21.72 -9.18
CA ALA A 406 19.46 -20.38 -9.14
C ALA A 406 19.84 -19.81 -10.54
N GLU A 407 19.99 -20.64 -11.57
CA GLU A 407 20.50 -20.26 -12.89
C GLU A 407 21.83 -19.48 -12.81
N ASP A 408 21.90 -18.24 -13.31
CA ASP A 408 23.08 -17.37 -13.18
C ASP A 408 23.12 -16.61 -11.83
N GLY A 409 22.20 -16.94 -10.92
CA GLY A 409 22.07 -16.44 -9.56
C GLY A 409 20.72 -15.77 -9.29
N PHE A 410 20.26 -15.87 -8.04
CA PHE A 410 19.14 -15.11 -7.51
C PHE A 410 19.48 -13.62 -7.51
N LEU A 411 18.50 -12.79 -7.88
CA LEU A 411 18.62 -11.34 -7.73
C LEU A 411 18.59 -10.96 -6.25
N LEU A 412 19.26 -9.87 -5.91
CA LEU A 412 19.23 -9.29 -4.57
C LEU A 412 18.29 -8.09 -4.54
N SER A 413 17.53 -7.96 -3.46
CA SER A 413 16.71 -6.76 -3.20
C SER A 413 17.59 -5.51 -3.05
N ALA A 414 16.97 -4.33 -3.04
CA ALA A 414 17.66 -3.08 -2.66
C ALA A 414 18.32 -3.20 -1.29
N ARG A 415 17.73 -3.96 -0.36
CA ARG A 415 18.23 -4.17 1.00
C ARG A 415 19.21 -5.35 1.13
N GLY A 416 19.38 -6.18 0.11
CA GLY A 416 20.46 -7.18 0.01
C GLY A 416 20.09 -8.61 0.42
N ASN A 417 18.81 -8.92 0.62
CA ASN A 417 18.37 -10.31 0.68
C ASN A 417 18.19 -10.87 -0.74
N PRO A 418 18.35 -12.19 -0.93
CA PRO A 418 17.99 -12.82 -2.20
C PRO A 418 16.47 -12.89 -2.39
N LEU A 419 16.01 -12.43 -3.55
CA LEU A 419 14.66 -12.67 -4.04
C LEU A 419 14.56 -14.14 -4.46
N ARG A 420 14.11 -15.00 -3.56
CA ARG A 420 14.14 -16.47 -3.73
C ARG A 420 13.49 -16.97 -5.02
N ASN A 421 12.50 -16.24 -5.54
CA ASN A 421 11.72 -16.57 -6.71
C ASN A 421 12.20 -15.84 -7.98
N VAL A 422 13.24 -15.01 -7.90
CA VAL A 422 13.68 -14.21 -9.05
C VAL A 422 15.13 -14.52 -9.38
N VAL A 423 15.36 -15.02 -10.59
CA VAL A 423 16.68 -15.46 -11.05
C VAL A 423 17.11 -14.75 -12.32
N ARG A 424 18.43 -14.63 -12.47
CA ARG A 424 19.05 -14.14 -13.68
C ARG A 424 19.22 -15.27 -14.69
N ARG A 425 18.84 -14.99 -15.95
CA ARG A 425 19.14 -15.83 -17.11
C ARG A 425 19.81 -14.98 -18.19
N LYS A 426 21.14 -15.01 -18.27
CA LYS A 426 21.94 -14.16 -19.17
C LYS A 426 21.65 -12.67 -18.95
N ASN A 427 20.85 -12.09 -19.85
CA ASN A 427 20.43 -10.68 -19.85
C ASN A 427 18.92 -10.53 -19.61
N THR A 428 18.20 -11.61 -19.28
CA THR A 428 16.79 -11.60 -18.88
C THR A 428 16.65 -11.95 -17.41
N VAL A 429 15.46 -11.67 -16.88
CA VAL A 429 15.05 -12.00 -15.51
C VAL A 429 13.89 -12.97 -15.60
N VAL A 430 13.89 -13.99 -14.74
CA VAL A 430 12.83 -14.99 -14.63
C VAL A 430 12.24 -14.91 -13.23
N VAL A 431 10.93 -14.69 -13.15
CA VAL A 431 10.16 -14.71 -11.91
C VAL A 431 9.38 -16.03 -11.85
N HIS A 432 9.68 -16.85 -10.86
CA HIS A 432 8.99 -18.08 -10.57
C HIS A 432 7.82 -17.82 -9.61
N THR A 433 6.60 -17.67 -10.14
CA THR A 433 5.44 -17.38 -9.30
C THR A 433 5.06 -18.55 -8.41
N ALA A 434 4.54 -18.25 -7.22
CA ALA A 434 3.98 -19.22 -6.30
C ALA A 434 2.77 -19.96 -6.89
N ALA A 435 2.08 -19.37 -7.87
CA ALA A 435 0.98 -20.00 -8.61
C ALA A 435 1.44 -21.03 -9.66
N GLY A 436 2.75 -21.18 -9.89
CA GLY A 436 3.32 -22.17 -10.82
C GLY A 436 3.73 -21.64 -12.20
N ASN A 437 3.65 -20.34 -12.45
CA ASN A 437 4.06 -19.74 -13.73
C ASN A 437 5.52 -19.27 -13.69
N ASP A 438 6.24 -19.42 -14.80
CA ASP A 438 7.56 -18.83 -14.98
C ASP A 438 7.48 -17.64 -15.94
N LEU A 439 7.68 -16.44 -15.40
CA LEU A 439 7.55 -15.19 -16.14
C LEU A 439 8.94 -14.69 -16.53
N GLU A 440 9.26 -14.79 -17.82
CA GLU A 440 10.48 -14.19 -18.36
C GLU A 440 10.22 -12.73 -18.76
N LEU A 441 11.03 -11.80 -18.24
CA LEU A 441 10.98 -10.39 -18.57
C LEU A 441 12.34 -9.87 -19.06
N LYS A 442 12.30 -8.88 -19.96
CA LYS A 442 13.47 -8.16 -20.43
C LYS A 442 13.67 -6.91 -19.55
N PRO A 443 14.79 -6.78 -18.82
CA PRO A 443 15.12 -5.56 -18.09
C PRO A 443 15.17 -4.34 -19.01
N LEU A 444 14.98 -3.15 -18.44
CA LEU A 444 14.87 -1.89 -19.18
C LEU A 444 16.10 -1.63 -20.08
N LYS A 445 17.31 -1.87 -19.58
CA LYS A 445 18.54 -1.76 -20.37
C LYS A 445 18.52 -2.62 -21.65
N ALA A 446 18.10 -3.89 -21.56
CA ALA A 446 17.96 -4.75 -22.73
C ALA A 446 16.92 -4.19 -23.72
N MET A 447 15.80 -3.66 -23.22
CA MET A 447 14.80 -3.02 -24.06
C MET A 447 15.33 -1.78 -24.78
N VAL A 448 16.21 -0.99 -24.14
CA VAL A 448 16.89 0.16 -24.78
C VAL A 448 17.84 -0.29 -25.88
N GLU A 449 18.71 -1.27 -25.60
CA GLU A 449 19.70 -1.80 -26.54
C GLU A 449 19.02 -2.42 -27.78
N GLU A 450 17.90 -3.12 -27.57
CA GLU A 450 17.10 -3.73 -28.62
C GLU A 450 16.09 -2.77 -29.27
N LYS A 451 16.02 -1.50 -28.84
CA LYS A 451 15.11 -0.46 -29.36
C LYS A 451 13.62 -0.84 -29.28
N LEU A 452 13.22 -1.45 -28.16
CA LEU A 452 11.85 -1.89 -27.91
C LEU A 452 10.97 -0.83 -27.22
N LEU A 453 11.57 0.27 -26.74
CA LEU A 453 10.82 1.34 -26.09
C LEU A 453 10.01 2.17 -27.10
N SER A 454 8.78 2.52 -26.72
CA SER A 454 7.99 3.51 -27.45
C SER A 454 8.67 4.89 -27.40
N THR A 455 8.27 5.81 -28.30
CA THR A 455 8.77 7.19 -28.28
C THR A 455 8.51 7.85 -26.92
N ALA A 456 7.30 7.68 -26.37
CA ALA A 456 6.96 8.22 -25.05
C ALA A 456 7.86 7.64 -23.94
N ALA A 457 8.06 6.32 -23.91
CA ALA A 457 8.93 5.65 -22.96
C ALA A 457 10.39 6.13 -23.07
N ARG A 458 10.91 6.28 -24.29
CA ARG A 458 12.27 6.79 -24.53
C ARG A 458 12.39 8.26 -24.11
N THR A 459 11.40 9.10 -24.40
CA THR A 459 11.39 10.50 -23.97
C THR A 459 11.36 10.59 -22.44
N GLY A 460 10.42 9.87 -21.80
CA GLY A 460 10.22 9.92 -20.37
C GLY A 460 11.38 9.33 -19.57
N MET A 461 11.91 8.17 -19.94
CA MET A 461 12.90 7.45 -19.13
C MET A 461 14.35 7.69 -19.55
N VAL A 462 14.62 7.95 -20.84
CA VAL A 462 15.99 8.03 -21.37
C VAL A 462 16.40 9.48 -21.65
N ALA A 463 15.54 10.27 -22.29
CA ALA A 463 15.87 11.65 -22.61
C ALA A 463 15.78 12.58 -21.37
N VAL A 464 14.93 12.23 -20.41
CA VAL A 464 14.77 12.94 -19.13
C VAL A 464 15.21 12.02 -17.99
N GLY A 465 16.52 11.89 -17.80
CA GLY A 465 17.11 10.98 -16.80
C GLY A 465 16.65 11.24 -15.36
N ASP A 466 16.27 12.48 -15.05
CA ASP A 466 15.74 12.88 -13.73
C ASP A 466 14.50 12.07 -13.30
N HIS A 467 13.68 11.58 -14.24
CA HIS A 467 12.54 10.75 -13.88
C HIS A 467 12.97 9.42 -13.23
N ILE A 468 14.00 8.77 -13.76
CA ILE A 468 14.54 7.52 -13.19
C ILE A 468 15.30 7.78 -11.88
N ALA A 469 15.97 8.93 -11.80
CA ALA A 469 16.77 9.31 -10.64
C ALA A 469 15.92 9.76 -9.45
N LYS A 470 14.74 10.38 -9.68
CA LYS A 470 13.99 11.08 -8.62
C LYS A 470 12.57 10.59 -8.43
N MET A 471 12.02 9.78 -9.33
CA MET A 471 10.64 9.33 -9.24
C MET A 471 10.56 7.84 -8.96
N GLU A 472 9.45 7.48 -8.33
CA GLU A 472 9.00 6.10 -8.29
C GLU A 472 8.51 5.65 -9.66
N CYS A 473 8.78 4.39 -10.01
CA CYS A 473 8.32 3.82 -11.29
C CYS A 473 6.78 3.85 -11.37
N TYR A 474 6.12 3.55 -10.24
CA TYR A 474 4.67 3.56 -10.14
C TYR A 474 4.05 4.96 -10.17
N THR A 475 4.83 6.04 -10.05
CA THR A 475 4.33 7.40 -10.35
C THR A 475 3.91 7.54 -11.80
N CYS A 476 4.60 6.84 -12.70
CA CYS A 476 4.29 6.83 -14.12
C CYS A 476 3.39 5.65 -14.50
N HIS A 477 3.60 4.48 -13.88
CA HIS A 477 2.96 3.23 -14.28
C HIS A 477 1.62 2.93 -13.62
N ALA A 478 1.29 3.53 -12.46
CA ALA A 478 -0.03 3.36 -11.85
C ALA A 478 -1.11 4.03 -12.71
N GLY A 479 -2.07 3.24 -13.20
CA GLY A 479 -3.13 3.73 -14.08
C GLY A 479 -4.22 4.53 -13.36
N TRP A 480 -4.43 4.26 -12.07
CA TRP A 480 -5.47 4.88 -11.25
C TRP A 480 -5.13 4.69 -9.75
N ALA A 481 -5.72 5.46 -8.83
CA ALA A 481 -5.45 5.29 -7.39
C ALA A 481 -6.70 5.54 -6.54
N PRO A 482 -7.06 4.65 -5.60
CA PRO A 482 -8.18 4.85 -4.70
C PRO A 482 -7.95 6.07 -3.80
N GLN A 483 -8.91 7.00 -3.76
CA GLN A 483 -8.81 8.25 -3.01
C GLN A 483 -10.10 8.51 -2.23
N CYS A 484 -10.02 8.53 -0.90
CA CYS A 484 -11.15 8.72 0.02
C CYS A 484 -11.02 10.04 0.77
N TYR A 485 -11.64 11.10 0.25
CA TYR A 485 -11.45 12.44 0.80
C TYR A 485 -12.41 12.72 1.96
N GLY A 486 -11.86 13.25 3.06
CA GLY A 486 -12.56 13.67 4.27
C GLY A 486 -13.36 12.55 4.94
N CYS A 487 -12.80 11.93 5.98
CA CYS A 487 -13.49 10.94 6.80
C CYS A 487 -14.24 11.64 7.94
N HIS A 488 -15.54 11.45 8.05
CA HIS A 488 -16.35 12.01 9.13
C HIS A 488 -16.61 10.91 10.14
N VAL A 489 -15.93 10.97 11.28
CA VAL A 489 -16.00 9.96 12.34
C VAL A 489 -16.90 10.49 13.44
N ARG A 490 -17.96 9.74 13.75
CA ARG A 490 -18.83 10.01 14.88
C ARG A 490 -18.72 8.87 15.90
N ILE A 491 -18.47 9.23 17.15
CA ILE A 491 -18.37 8.29 18.27
C ILE A 491 -19.41 8.70 19.31
N ASP A 492 -20.41 7.85 19.52
CA ASP A 492 -21.58 8.14 20.34
C ASP A 492 -21.62 7.30 21.61
N TYR A 493 -21.33 7.92 22.76
CA TYR A 493 -21.32 7.28 24.08
C TYR A 493 -22.68 7.33 24.80
N SER A 494 -23.70 7.94 24.18
CA SER A 494 -25.01 8.13 24.81
C SER A 494 -25.81 6.84 24.88
N ASN A 495 -26.84 6.81 25.73
CA ASN A 495 -27.88 5.77 25.75
C ASN A 495 -27.36 4.32 25.91
N GLY A 496 -26.17 4.13 26.51
CA GLY A 496 -25.56 2.81 26.64
C GLY A 496 -25.11 2.21 25.30
N ASN A 497 -24.87 3.05 24.29
CA ASN A 497 -24.28 2.65 23.02
C ASN A 497 -22.93 1.96 23.26
N THR A 498 -22.71 0.85 22.57
CA THR A 498 -21.49 0.05 22.65
C THR A 498 -21.04 -0.38 21.27
N CYS A 499 -19.78 -0.80 21.19
CA CYS A 499 -19.20 -1.44 20.02
C CYS A 499 -18.30 -2.60 20.45
N PHE A 500 -18.00 -3.49 19.51
CA PHE A 500 -17.13 -4.64 19.77
C PHE A 500 -15.66 -4.20 19.84
N ASP A 501 -14.92 -4.71 20.82
CA ASP A 501 -13.48 -4.49 20.98
C ASP A 501 -12.70 -5.68 20.41
N TRP A 502 -12.15 -5.51 19.20
CA TRP A 502 -11.37 -6.54 18.54
C TRP A 502 -10.04 -6.80 19.24
N LEU A 503 -9.42 -5.76 19.80
CA LEU A 503 -8.15 -5.94 20.51
C LEU A 503 -8.37 -6.66 21.85
N GLY A 504 -9.43 -6.29 22.57
CA GLY A 504 -9.86 -6.98 23.78
C GLY A 504 -10.24 -8.45 23.52
N ALA A 505 -10.76 -8.79 22.34
CA ALA A 505 -10.97 -10.18 21.94
C ALA A 505 -9.63 -10.93 21.78
N GLY A 506 -8.66 -10.31 21.11
CA GLY A 506 -7.28 -10.80 21.04
C GLY A 506 -6.65 -11.02 22.43
N HIS A 507 -6.75 -10.03 23.33
CA HIS A 507 -6.26 -10.17 24.70
C HIS A 507 -6.97 -11.29 25.48
N ARG A 508 -8.25 -11.57 25.20
CA ARG A 508 -8.95 -12.70 25.82
C ARG A 508 -8.35 -14.03 25.37
N HIS A 509 -8.09 -14.21 24.08
CA HIS A 509 -7.40 -15.41 23.58
C HIS A 509 -6.04 -15.60 24.28
N ALA A 510 -5.32 -14.51 24.55
CA ALA A 510 -4.05 -14.55 25.29
C ALA A 510 -4.21 -14.97 26.76
N SER A 511 -5.22 -14.43 27.45
CA SER A 511 -5.38 -14.60 28.89
C SER A 511 -6.06 -15.89 29.32
N SER A 512 -6.76 -16.56 28.40
CA SER A 512 -7.61 -17.73 28.67
C SER A 512 -7.25 -18.86 27.71
N PRO A 513 -6.52 -19.90 28.17
CA PRO A 513 -6.15 -21.05 27.34
C PRO A 513 -7.33 -21.73 26.63
N GLU A 514 -8.50 -21.78 27.28
CA GLU A 514 -9.73 -22.33 26.72
C GLU A 514 -10.23 -21.57 25.48
N HIS A 515 -9.88 -20.28 25.37
CA HIS A 515 -10.28 -19.41 24.28
C HIS A 515 -9.23 -19.34 23.18
N ALA A 516 -7.98 -19.76 23.42
CA ALA A 516 -6.83 -19.55 22.56
C ALA A 516 -7.02 -20.00 21.09
N CYS A 517 -7.93 -20.94 20.83
CA CYS A 517 -8.17 -21.54 19.50
C CYS A 517 -9.63 -21.51 19.04
N GLU A 518 -10.51 -20.77 19.71
CA GLU A 518 -11.94 -20.88 19.47
C GLU A 518 -12.37 -20.56 18.03
N ARG A 519 -13.53 -21.12 17.65
CA ARG A 519 -14.00 -21.05 16.26
C ARG A 519 -14.49 -19.67 15.83
N GLY A 520 -14.74 -18.75 16.77
CA GLY A 520 -15.02 -17.34 16.50
C GLY A 520 -15.33 -16.56 17.78
N GLU A 521 -15.36 -15.24 17.68
CA GLU A 521 -15.45 -14.30 18.81
C GLU A 521 -16.85 -13.69 18.99
N ALA A 522 -17.83 -14.08 18.17
CA ALA A 522 -19.17 -13.50 18.18
C ALA A 522 -19.90 -13.61 19.53
N GLY A 523 -19.54 -14.61 20.35
CA GLY A 523 -20.09 -14.81 21.70
C GLY A 523 -19.35 -14.06 22.80
N TYR A 524 -18.28 -13.32 22.49
CA TYR A 524 -17.43 -12.70 23.50
C TYR A 524 -18.09 -11.46 24.11
N PRO A 525 -18.04 -11.30 25.45
CA PRO A 525 -18.46 -10.06 26.10
C PRO A 525 -17.41 -8.93 25.94
N ASN A 526 -16.73 -8.82 24.78
CA ASN A 526 -15.83 -7.70 24.47
C ASN A 526 -16.60 -6.55 23.87
N THR A 527 -17.41 -5.89 24.69
CA THR A 527 -18.09 -4.66 24.29
C THR A 527 -17.57 -3.50 25.11
N ILE A 528 -17.18 -2.43 24.43
CA ILE A 528 -16.74 -1.17 25.04
C ILE A 528 -17.77 -0.06 24.77
N PRO A 529 -17.87 0.96 25.65
CA PRO A 529 -18.75 2.10 25.41
C PRO A 529 -18.41 2.85 24.12
N GLY A 530 -19.43 3.39 23.48
CA GLY A 530 -19.34 4.15 22.23
C GLY A 530 -19.81 3.36 21.01
N LYS A 531 -20.64 3.97 20.18
CA LYS A 531 -20.99 3.48 18.84
C LYS A 531 -20.29 4.34 17.79
N ILE A 532 -19.64 3.70 16.82
CA ILE A 532 -18.88 4.39 15.77
C ILE A 532 -19.65 4.39 14.46
N GLU A 533 -19.65 5.55 13.80
CA GLU A 533 -20.14 5.73 12.43
C GLU A 533 -19.08 6.49 11.62
N GLU A 534 -18.83 6.04 10.39
CA GLU A 534 -17.87 6.67 9.47
C GLU A 534 -18.54 7.02 8.15
N GLN A 535 -18.35 8.25 7.70
CA GLN A 535 -18.78 8.72 6.39
C GLN A 535 -17.62 9.37 5.64
N ARG A 536 -17.78 9.58 4.33
CA ARG A 536 -16.75 10.14 3.46
C ARG A 536 -17.33 11.33 2.73
N SER A 537 -16.54 12.39 2.53
CA SER A 537 -16.99 13.56 1.76
C SER A 537 -17.18 13.19 0.29
N TYR A 538 -16.21 12.47 -0.29
CA TYR A 538 -16.31 11.91 -1.64
C TYR A 538 -15.22 10.86 -1.91
N LEU A 539 -15.46 9.99 -2.90
CA LEU A 539 -14.52 8.97 -3.38
C LEU A 539 -14.09 9.27 -4.83
N ARG A 540 -12.82 9.04 -5.16
CA ARG A 540 -12.23 9.19 -6.49
C ARG A 540 -11.26 8.04 -6.79
N TRP A 541 -10.98 7.78 -8.06
CA TRP A 541 -9.99 6.78 -8.51
C TRP A 541 -9.00 7.32 -9.53
N GLU A 542 -9.16 8.54 -10.01
CA GLU A 542 -8.38 9.17 -11.08
C GLU A 542 -6.90 9.44 -10.72
N ASP A 543 -6.17 10.16 -11.57
CA ASP A 543 -4.78 10.55 -11.31
C ASP A 543 -4.61 11.18 -9.90
N PRO A 544 -3.75 10.62 -9.04
CA PRO A 544 -3.49 11.12 -7.69
C PRO A 544 -2.62 12.38 -7.71
N ILE A 545 -2.55 13.02 -6.55
CA ILE A 545 -1.60 14.12 -6.28
C ILE A 545 -0.18 13.53 -6.28
N LEU A 546 0.84 14.34 -6.59
CA LEU A 546 2.24 13.93 -6.43
C LEU A 546 2.87 14.60 -5.21
N GLY A 547 3.72 13.85 -4.53
CA GLY A 547 4.53 14.32 -3.40
C GLY A 547 5.80 13.50 -3.30
N VAL A 548 6.46 13.57 -2.16
CA VAL A 548 7.73 12.88 -1.88
C VAL A 548 7.50 11.84 -0.78
N ASN A 549 7.95 10.60 -0.96
CA ASN A 549 7.89 9.54 0.06
C ASN A 549 9.09 9.58 1.03
N GLY A 550 9.15 8.61 1.96
CA GLY A 550 10.27 8.46 2.90
C GLY A 550 11.62 8.19 2.21
N GLU A 551 11.61 7.56 1.03
CA GLU A 551 12.79 7.31 0.18
C GLU A 551 13.16 8.53 -0.69
N GLN A 552 12.52 9.69 -0.45
CA GLN A 552 12.74 10.95 -1.18
C GLN A 552 12.49 10.90 -2.69
N ARG A 553 11.65 9.96 -3.12
CA ARG A 553 11.24 9.84 -4.51
C ARG A 553 9.86 10.45 -4.70
N ILE A 554 9.67 11.06 -5.86
CA ILE A 554 8.37 11.58 -6.28
C ILE A 554 7.44 10.40 -6.50
N THR A 555 6.34 10.40 -5.76
CA THR A 555 5.41 9.28 -5.63
C THR A 555 3.96 9.77 -5.75
N PRO A 556 2.99 8.91 -6.11
CA PRO A 556 1.59 9.17 -5.87
C PRO A 556 1.29 9.38 -4.39
N VAL A 557 0.44 10.37 -4.10
CA VAL A 557 -0.07 10.66 -2.77
C VAL A 557 -1.60 10.64 -2.82
N ALA A 558 -2.21 9.94 -1.87
CA ALA A 558 -3.66 9.82 -1.73
C ALA A 558 -4.07 10.09 -0.27
N PRO A 559 -5.35 10.37 0.01
CA PRO A 559 -5.83 10.49 1.38
C PRO A 559 -5.43 9.29 2.24
N GLY A 560 -4.70 9.55 3.33
CA GLY A 560 -4.40 8.59 4.38
C GLY A 560 -5.52 8.63 5.41
N CYS A 561 -5.23 9.16 6.59
CA CYS A 561 -6.23 9.46 7.60
C CYS A 561 -6.59 10.95 7.56
N GLN A 562 -7.76 11.28 7.00
CA GLN A 562 -8.33 12.65 7.01
C GLN A 562 -9.59 12.76 7.90
N PRO A 563 -9.56 12.39 9.20
CA PRO A 563 -10.76 12.36 10.00
C PRO A 563 -11.15 13.74 10.53
N VAL A 564 -12.45 13.97 10.60
CA VAL A 564 -13.11 15.04 11.32
C VAL A 564 -13.98 14.39 12.37
N ILE A 565 -13.83 14.80 13.62
CA ILE A 565 -14.31 14.04 14.77
C ILE A 565 -15.55 14.69 15.37
N THR A 566 -16.59 13.89 15.58
CA THR A 566 -17.76 14.25 16.37
C THR A 566 -17.89 13.26 17.52
N ILE A 567 -17.98 13.76 18.76
CA ILE A 567 -18.15 12.92 19.94
C ILE A 567 -19.44 13.34 20.62
N ILE A 568 -20.34 12.38 20.81
CA ILE A 568 -21.56 12.55 21.58
C ILE A 568 -21.32 12.00 22.97
N GLY A 569 -21.55 12.86 23.96
CA GLY A 569 -21.36 12.54 25.35
C GLY A 569 -22.39 11.52 25.87
N PRO A 570 -22.12 10.93 27.04
CA PRO A 570 -23.02 9.97 27.70
C PRO A 570 -24.42 10.53 28.01
N ASP A 571 -24.53 11.85 28.17
CA ASP A 571 -25.78 12.59 28.37
C ASP A 571 -26.58 12.82 27.06
N GLY A 572 -26.01 12.46 25.91
CA GLY A 572 -26.60 12.66 24.59
C GLY A 572 -26.25 14.01 23.95
N GLU A 573 -25.52 14.89 24.65
CA GLU A 573 -25.11 16.18 24.11
C GLU A 573 -23.75 16.07 23.40
N PRO A 574 -23.53 16.80 22.29
CA PRO A 574 -22.24 16.79 21.63
C PRO A 574 -21.14 17.42 22.51
N ILE A 575 -20.05 16.69 22.74
CA ILE A 575 -18.82 17.22 23.37
C ILE A 575 -18.00 17.98 22.33
N MET A 576 -17.92 17.44 21.11
CA MET A 576 -17.33 18.10 19.96
C MET A 576 -18.08 17.71 18.69
N VAL A 577 -18.14 18.64 17.74
CA VAL A 577 -18.81 18.45 16.45
C VAL A 577 -17.87 18.91 15.35
N ASN A 578 -17.67 18.06 14.36
CA ASN A 578 -16.82 18.33 13.21
C ASN A 578 -15.42 18.88 13.59
N HIS A 579 -14.83 18.37 14.66
CA HIS A 579 -13.58 18.86 15.20
C HIS A 579 -12.38 18.38 14.39
N LEU A 580 -11.43 19.29 14.17
CA LEU A 580 -10.18 19.04 13.48
C LEU A 580 -9.01 19.32 14.43
N TYR A 581 -8.24 18.28 14.75
CA TYR A 581 -7.05 18.43 15.57
C TYR A 581 -5.91 19.09 14.78
N ARG A 582 -4.95 19.64 15.54
CA ARG A 582 -3.73 20.26 15.00
C ARG A 582 -2.47 19.56 15.52
N SER A 583 -1.46 19.54 14.67
CA SER A 583 -0.13 19.04 15.01
C SER A 583 0.54 20.00 16.01
N PRO A 584 1.65 19.60 16.66
CA PRO A 584 2.37 20.52 17.54
C PRO A 584 2.84 21.78 16.81
N PRO A 585 2.97 22.92 17.53
CA PRO A 585 3.44 24.17 16.96
C PRO A 585 4.76 24.03 16.18
N GLY A 586 4.85 24.64 15.00
CA GLY A 586 6.08 24.63 14.19
C GLY A 586 6.38 23.34 13.41
N THR A 587 5.47 22.36 13.41
CA THR A 587 5.61 21.09 12.68
C THR A 587 4.78 21.07 11.39
N GLU A 588 5.13 20.23 10.41
CA GLU A 588 4.39 20.07 9.14
C GLU A 588 4.13 21.39 8.36
N GLY A 589 5.05 22.35 8.49
CA GLY A 589 4.90 23.68 7.90
C GLY A 589 3.85 24.58 8.60
N GLY A 590 3.28 24.13 9.71
CA GLY A 590 2.37 24.90 10.55
C GLY A 590 3.11 25.95 11.38
N GLY A 591 2.46 27.10 11.60
CA GLY A 591 2.98 28.16 12.46
C GLY A 591 2.85 27.85 13.96
N PRO A 592 2.75 28.88 14.81
CA PRO A 592 2.51 28.73 16.24
C PRO A 592 1.25 27.91 16.60
N GLU A 593 0.27 27.89 15.70
CA GLU A 593 -0.98 27.15 15.82
C GLU A 593 -0.88 25.68 15.40
N GLY A 594 0.21 25.25 14.76
CA GLY A 594 0.34 23.91 14.17
C GLY A 594 -0.49 23.71 12.91
N GLN A 595 -0.28 22.60 12.22
CA GLN A 595 -0.96 22.25 10.97
C GLN A 595 -2.19 21.37 11.24
N ALA A 596 -3.19 21.37 10.35
CA ALA A 596 -4.22 20.33 10.38
C ALA A 596 -3.58 18.93 10.34
N THR A 597 -3.97 18.04 11.26
CA THR A 597 -3.43 16.66 11.35
C THR A 597 -3.94 15.72 10.28
N LEU A 598 -4.68 16.23 9.27
CA LEU A 598 -5.10 15.47 8.10
C LEU A 598 -3.88 14.97 7.35
N ASP A 599 -3.83 13.67 7.08
CA ASP A 599 -2.72 13.04 6.39
C ASP A 599 -3.05 12.69 4.94
N MET A 600 -2.12 13.03 4.06
CA MET A 600 -2.03 12.60 2.69
C MET A 600 -0.84 11.65 2.58
N SER A 601 -1.14 10.37 2.38
CA SER A 601 -0.15 9.32 2.44
C SER A 601 0.49 9.05 1.07
N PRO A 602 1.83 8.98 1.00
CA PRO A 602 2.55 8.25 -0.05
C PRO A 602 1.95 6.85 -0.28
N LEU A 603 1.78 6.48 -1.56
CA LEU A 603 1.05 5.27 -1.94
C LEU A 603 1.63 4.62 -3.20
N GLN A 604 1.91 3.32 -3.09
CA GLN A 604 1.93 2.38 -4.23
C GLN A 604 0.49 1.86 -4.44
N PRO A 605 -0.24 2.26 -5.51
CA PRO A 605 -1.67 1.96 -5.63
C PRO A 605 -2.03 0.52 -6.04
N HIS A 606 -1.05 -0.27 -6.48
CA HIS A 606 -1.18 -1.61 -7.03
C HIS A 606 -2.10 -1.65 -8.27
N THR A 607 -1.90 -0.69 -9.16
CA THR A 607 -2.67 -0.52 -10.42
C THR A 607 -1.73 -0.30 -11.59
N ASN A 608 -0.53 -0.87 -11.52
CA ASN A 608 0.49 -0.68 -12.54
C ASN A 608 0.01 -1.28 -13.85
N THR A 609 0.16 -0.55 -14.95
CA THR A 609 -0.17 -1.06 -16.28
C THR A 609 1.03 -1.02 -17.20
N GLY A 610 0.94 -1.76 -18.32
CA GLY A 610 1.95 -1.69 -19.38
C GLY A 610 2.02 -0.32 -20.07
N ARG A 611 1.07 0.59 -19.79
CA ARG A 611 1.05 1.96 -20.30
C ARG A 611 1.35 2.94 -19.17
N ALA A 612 2.30 3.82 -19.41
CA ALA A 612 2.50 5.00 -18.57
C ALA A 612 1.32 5.96 -18.68
N ARG A 613 1.03 6.70 -17.61
CA ARG A 613 0.12 7.86 -17.66
C ARG A 613 0.64 8.93 -18.62
N PRO A 614 -0.26 9.72 -19.23
CA PRO A 614 0.13 10.78 -20.17
C PRO A 614 1.00 11.84 -19.47
N CYS A 615 1.88 12.53 -20.20
CA CYS A 615 2.73 13.59 -19.61
C CYS A 615 1.88 14.71 -18.98
N GLU A 616 0.72 14.96 -19.58
CA GLU A 616 -0.25 15.97 -19.21
C GLU A 616 -0.86 15.73 -17.81
N SER A 617 -1.00 14.47 -17.37
CA SER A 617 -1.55 14.17 -16.05
C SER A 617 -0.67 14.68 -14.91
N CYS A 618 0.62 14.92 -15.17
CA CYS A 618 1.57 15.46 -14.20
C CYS A 618 1.94 16.92 -14.51
N HIS A 619 2.31 17.20 -15.77
CA HIS A 619 2.85 18.50 -16.16
C HIS A 619 1.78 19.58 -16.41
N LEU A 620 0.52 19.18 -16.65
CA LEU A 620 -0.60 20.12 -16.91
C LEU A 620 -1.70 20.04 -15.85
N SER A 621 -1.44 19.39 -14.71
CA SER A 621 -2.45 19.12 -13.68
C SER A 621 -2.18 19.92 -12.40
N GLU A 622 -3.13 20.78 -12.02
CA GLU A 622 -3.08 21.50 -10.74
C GLU A 622 -3.12 20.53 -9.55
N LYS A 623 -3.89 19.45 -9.70
CA LYS A 623 -4.00 18.38 -8.70
C LYS A 623 -2.66 17.67 -8.50
N ALA A 624 -1.98 17.30 -9.58
CA ALA A 624 -0.67 16.64 -9.49
C ALA A 624 0.39 17.53 -8.81
N LEU A 625 0.30 18.85 -9.02
CA LEU A 625 1.16 19.85 -8.36
C LEU A 625 0.80 20.09 -6.87
N GLY A 626 -0.30 19.52 -6.38
CA GLY A 626 -0.77 19.63 -5.00
C GLY A 626 -1.72 20.79 -4.72
N TYR A 627 -2.12 21.56 -5.75
CA TYR A 627 -3.07 22.67 -5.61
C TYR A 627 -4.53 22.21 -5.47
N GLY A 628 -4.79 20.91 -5.50
CA GLY A 628 -6.13 20.32 -5.41
C GLY A 628 -6.86 20.25 -6.75
N ILE A 629 -8.04 19.65 -6.73
CA ILE A 629 -8.90 19.49 -7.89
C ILE A 629 -9.30 20.89 -8.40
N ASP A 630 -8.93 21.20 -9.64
CA ASP A 630 -9.15 22.52 -10.27
C ASP A 630 -8.59 23.70 -9.41
N GLY A 631 -7.47 23.45 -8.74
CA GLY A 631 -6.83 24.43 -7.85
C GLY A 631 -7.57 24.63 -6.53
N GLY A 632 -8.42 23.66 -6.15
CA GLY A 632 -9.26 23.74 -4.96
C GLY A 632 -10.46 24.68 -5.12
N ARG A 633 -10.82 25.05 -6.37
CA ARG A 633 -11.86 26.05 -6.66
C ARG A 633 -13.22 25.45 -7.01
N THR A 634 -13.30 24.13 -7.19
CA THR A 634 -14.57 23.47 -7.54
C THR A 634 -15.58 23.46 -6.40
N LEU A 635 -15.12 23.33 -5.15
CA LEU A 635 -15.99 23.21 -3.97
C LEU A 635 -16.06 24.53 -3.20
N ARG A 636 -17.24 24.82 -2.64
CA ARG A 636 -17.41 25.95 -1.70
C ARG A 636 -16.60 25.70 -0.42
N PRO A 637 -16.07 26.75 0.23
CA PRO A 637 -15.27 26.64 1.45
C PRO A 637 -15.91 25.72 2.49
N TRP A 638 -15.14 24.83 3.11
CA TRP A 638 -15.66 23.86 4.08
C TRP A 638 -15.83 24.45 5.48
N ASN A 639 -15.16 25.56 5.78
CA ASN A 639 -15.28 26.32 7.02
C ASN A 639 -16.52 27.26 7.07
N GLU A 640 -17.43 27.16 6.10
CA GLU A 640 -18.68 27.92 6.05
C GLU A 640 -19.92 27.02 6.01
N ASP A 641 -20.96 27.45 6.72
CA ASP A 641 -22.28 26.82 6.66
C ASP A 641 -22.91 27.05 5.29
N VAL A 642 -23.47 26.00 4.71
CA VAL A 642 -24.24 26.11 3.47
C VAL A 642 -25.72 25.99 3.80
N VAL A 643 -26.45 27.06 3.51
CA VAL A 643 -27.91 27.07 3.50
C VAL A 643 -28.37 26.98 2.04
N VAL A 644 -29.44 26.21 1.81
CA VAL A 644 -30.11 26.13 0.51
C VAL A 644 -31.60 26.28 0.75
N ASP A 645 -32.12 27.48 0.46
CA ASP A 645 -33.55 27.78 0.60
C ASP A 645 -33.97 28.87 -0.40
N LEU A 646 -35.22 29.34 -0.31
CA LEU A 646 -35.70 30.52 -1.03
C LEU A 646 -34.86 31.74 -0.66
N GLU A 647 -34.11 32.25 -1.62
CA GLU A 647 -33.22 33.40 -1.47
C GLU A 647 -33.59 34.51 -2.46
N THR A 648 -33.28 35.75 -2.11
CA THR A 648 -33.24 36.86 -3.07
C THR A 648 -32.07 36.71 -4.04
N ALA A 649 -32.03 37.52 -5.11
CA ALA A 649 -30.92 37.52 -6.05
C ALA A 649 -29.55 37.88 -5.40
N ASP A 650 -29.57 38.60 -4.28
CA ASP A 650 -28.42 38.93 -3.43
C ASP A 650 -28.15 37.90 -2.32
N LYS A 651 -28.73 36.69 -2.42
CA LYS A 651 -28.52 35.55 -1.52
C LYS A 651 -29.01 35.76 -0.09
N GLN A 652 -29.99 36.64 0.12
CA GLN A 652 -30.65 36.76 1.42
C GLN A 652 -31.68 35.65 1.55
N VAL A 653 -31.48 34.73 2.49
CA VAL A 653 -32.44 33.69 2.85
C VAL A 653 -33.74 34.33 3.33
N LEU A 654 -34.85 34.08 2.62
CA LEU A 654 -36.15 34.70 2.88
C LEU A 654 -36.87 34.05 4.08
N PRO A 655 -36.91 32.71 4.23
CA PRO A 655 -37.53 32.09 5.38
C PRO A 655 -36.76 32.39 6.66
N LYS A 656 -37.47 32.69 7.74
CA LYS A 656 -36.87 32.78 9.09
C LYS A 656 -36.65 31.41 9.74
N ARG A 657 -37.23 30.36 9.15
CA ARG A 657 -37.11 28.97 9.59
C ARG A 657 -36.50 28.19 8.44
N TYR A 658 -35.19 28.02 8.48
CA TYR A 658 -34.43 27.21 7.56
C TYR A 658 -33.51 26.28 8.35
N GLN A 659 -32.91 25.32 7.66
CA GLN A 659 -31.90 24.44 8.23
C GLN A 659 -30.59 24.62 7.47
N VAL A 660 -29.48 24.42 8.15
CA VAL A 660 -28.17 24.34 7.50
C VAL A 660 -28.10 23.01 6.75
N GLN A 661 -27.86 23.05 5.45
CA GLN A 661 -27.80 21.87 4.59
C GLN A 661 -26.46 21.15 4.70
N ARG A 662 -25.37 21.91 4.92
CA ARG A 662 -24.03 21.37 5.22
C ARG A 662 -23.39 22.26 6.30
N PRO A 663 -23.14 21.74 7.50
CA PRO A 663 -22.47 22.51 8.55
C PRO A 663 -21.02 22.78 8.18
N ARG A 664 -20.47 23.88 8.70
CA ARG A 664 -19.04 24.19 8.61
C ARG A 664 -18.18 23.17 9.36
N ILE A 665 -16.93 23.09 8.95
CA ILE A 665 -15.83 22.40 9.63
C ILE A 665 -14.81 23.47 9.98
N GLU A 666 -14.78 23.86 11.25
CA GLU A 666 -13.90 24.93 11.71
C GLU A 666 -12.42 24.53 11.54
N GLY A 667 -11.61 25.44 10.99
CA GLY A 667 -10.19 25.20 10.74
C GLY A 667 -9.85 24.46 9.44
N LEU A 668 -10.85 23.99 8.67
CA LEU A 668 -10.63 23.44 7.33
C LEU A 668 -10.67 24.54 6.26
N GLU A 669 -9.56 25.26 6.14
CA GLU A 669 -9.43 26.42 5.25
C GLU A 669 -9.27 26.05 3.77
N ALA A 670 -8.68 24.88 3.50
CA ALA A 670 -8.43 24.38 2.15
C ALA A 670 -9.35 23.20 1.80
N ASP A 671 -9.55 22.96 0.49
CA ASP A 671 -10.23 21.75 0.04
C ASP A 671 -9.45 20.49 0.45
N TRP A 672 -10.17 19.38 0.70
CA TRP A 672 -9.61 18.07 1.06
C TRP A 672 -8.50 17.58 0.14
N SER A 673 -8.54 17.98 -1.14
CA SER A 673 -7.55 17.59 -2.15
C SER A 673 -6.35 18.53 -2.27
N ARG A 674 -6.33 19.65 -1.56
CA ARG A 674 -5.30 20.69 -1.69
C ARG A 674 -4.29 20.58 -0.55
N ILE A 675 -3.04 20.24 -0.89
CA ILE A 675 -1.96 20.03 0.09
C ILE A 675 -0.97 21.18 0.16
N VAL A 676 -0.98 22.08 -0.83
CA VAL A 676 -0.09 23.26 -0.89
C VAL A 676 -0.81 24.49 -1.42
N ASP A 677 -0.32 25.67 -1.01
CA ASP A 677 -0.70 26.95 -1.62
C ASP A 677 0.27 27.41 -2.71
N GLU A 678 -0.06 28.54 -3.36
CA GLU A 678 0.72 29.13 -4.44
C GLU A 678 2.12 29.58 -4.00
N GLU A 679 2.27 30.01 -2.75
CA GLU A 679 3.54 30.36 -2.11
C GLU A 679 4.38 29.13 -1.76
N GLY A 680 3.76 27.95 -1.75
CA GLY A 680 4.38 26.66 -1.50
C GLY A 680 4.36 26.21 -0.06
N ASN A 681 3.55 26.84 0.79
CA ASN A 681 3.30 26.38 2.14
C ASN A 681 2.44 25.11 2.09
N GLN A 682 2.80 24.14 2.91
CA GLN A 682 2.02 22.93 3.10
C GLN A 682 0.75 23.27 3.90
N LEU A 683 -0.39 22.69 3.53
CA LEU A 683 -1.72 22.97 4.12
C LEU A 683 -2.29 21.81 4.93
N MET A 684 -1.65 20.65 4.86
CA MET A 684 -1.94 19.45 5.66
C MET A 684 -0.75 18.50 5.61
N THR A 685 -0.74 17.50 6.48
CA THR A 685 0.37 16.55 6.59
C THR A 685 0.52 15.73 5.31
N VAL A 686 1.75 15.46 4.86
CA VAL A 686 2.04 14.54 3.75
C VAL A 686 3.00 13.44 4.21
N GLY A 687 2.46 12.35 4.75
CA GLY A 687 3.24 11.15 5.10
C GLY A 687 4.05 11.27 6.39
N HIS A 688 3.40 11.61 7.50
CA HIS A 688 4.06 11.81 8.80
C HIS A 688 4.89 10.65 9.36
N HIS A 689 4.79 9.42 8.84
CA HIS A 689 5.60 8.30 9.36
C HIS A 689 7.10 8.52 9.16
N PHE A 690 7.50 9.08 8.01
CA PHE A 690 8.91 9.23 7.64
C PHE A 690 9.31 10.69 7.60
N SER A 691 10.51 10.99 8.10
CA SER A 691 11.00 12.35 8.32
C SER A 691 11.08 13.21 7.03
N ARG A 692 11.10 12.55 5.87
CA ARG A 692 11.30 13.17 4.56
C ARG A 692 10.09 13.19 3.67
N SER A 693 9.00 12.55 4.05
CA SER A 693 7.78 12.67 3.29
C SER A 693 7.29 14.11 3.34
N ARG A 694 6.86 14.64 2.19
CA ARG A 694 6.38 16.02 2.09
C ARG A 694 5.63 16.25 0.80
N ALA A 695 4.92 17.37 0.72
CA ALA A 695 4.51 17.92 -0.56
C ALA A 695 5.73 18.28 -1.43
N LEU A 696 5.51 18.41 -2.74
CA LEU A 696 6.50 19.00 -3.64
C LEU A 696 6.89 20.40 -3.14
N ASN A 697 8.11 20.85 -3.40
CA ASN A 697 8.52 22.23 -3.13
C ASN A 697 8.35 23.11 -4.38
N ASN A 698 8.60 24.42 -4.26
CA ASN A 698 8.43 25.36 -5.37
C ASN A 698 9.37 25.11 -6.54
N GLU A 699 10.58 24.65 -6.29
CA GLU A 699 11.55 24.34 -7.35
C GLU A 699 11.10 23.12 -8.15
N GLU A 700 10.66 22.06 -7.47
CA GLU A 700 10.10 20.86 -8.08
C GLU A 700 8.82 21.16 -8.88
N ARG A 701 7.90 21.94 -8.31
CA ARG A 701 6.70 22.40 -9.02
C ARG A 701 7.05 23.22 -10.25
N ALA A 702 7.96 24.19 -10.15
CA ALA A 702 8.38 25.00 -11.29
C ALA A 702 9.07 24.15 -12.37
N ALA A 703 9.87 23.16 -11.96
CA ALA A 703 10.49 22.21 -12.86
C ALA A 703 9.45 21.31 -13.57
N MET A 704 8.32 21.00 -12.92
CA MET A 704 7.26 20.16 -13.47
C MET A 704 6.20 20.94 -14.27
N ASP A 705 5.84 22.15 -13.87
CA ASP A 705 4.68 22.87 -14.41
C ASP A 705 4.89 23.29 -15.87
N ARG A 706 3.99 22.83 -16.74
CA ARG A 706 3.92 23.20 -18.16
C ARG A 706 2.57 23.79 -18.53
N ARG A 707 1.73 24.15 -17.54
CA ARG A 707 0.45 24.82 -17.78
C ARG A 707 0.68 26.12 -18.54
N GLY A 708 -0.27 26.49 -19.39
CA GLY A 708 -0.21 27.72 -20.19
C GLY A 708 0.66 27.64 -21.45
N VAL A 709 1.31 26.51 -21.78
CA VAL A 709 2.07 26.34 -23.03
C VAL A 709 1.21 26.60 -24.27
N CYS A 710 -0.04 26.14 -24.29
CA CYS A 710 -0.97 26.42 -25.38
C CYS A 710 -1.21 27.94 -25.53
N LEU A 711 -1.43 28.64 -24.41
CA LEU A 711 -1.63 30.09 -24.42
C LEU A 711 -0.40 30.83 -24.92
N ALA A 712 0.81 30.43 -24.52
CA ALA A 712 2.06 31.05 -24.97
C ALA A 712 2.20 31.05 -26.50
N CYS A 713 1.78 29.97 -27.17
CA CYS A 713 1.77 29.93 -28.64
C CYS A 713 0.60 30.71 -29.25
N HIS A 714 -0.59 30.63 -28.61
CA HIS A 714 -1.82 31.20 -29.15
C HIS A 714 -2.05 32.69 -28.83
N GLN A 715 -1.22 33.33 -28.02
CA GLN A 715 -1.28 34.78 -27.78
C GLN A 715 -1.18 35.60 -29.07
N GLU A 716 -0.38 35.13 -30.03
CA GLU A 716 -0.12 35.83 -31.29
C GLU A 716 -0.87 35.20 -32.49
N ILE A 717 -1.46 34.00 -32.32
CA ILE A 717 -2.17 33.28 -33.38
C ILE A 717 -3.66 33.66 -33.36
N PRO A 718 -4.29 34.01 -34.50
CA PRO A 718 -3.69 34.11 -35.83
C PRO A 718 -3.16 35.51 -36.17
N LYS A 719 -3.54 36.56 -35.44
CA LYS A 719 -3.42 37.97 -35.90
C LYS A 719 -2.55 38.88 -35.02
N GLY A 720 -1.89 38.36 -34.00
CA GLY A 720 -1.08 39.18 -33.10
C GLY A 720 0.16 39.77 -33.78
N SER A 721 0.75 39.05 -34.76
CA SER A 721 1.89 39.53 -35.53
C SER A 721 1.71 39.33 -37.04
N PHE A 722 2.31 40.24 -37.83
CA PHE A 722 2.26 40.17 -39.30
C PHE A 722 2.80 38.85 -39.85
N ALA A 723 3.87 38.31 -39.27
CA ALA A 723 4.48 37.07 -39.73
C ALA A 723 3.57 35.87 -39.50
N VAL A 724 2.92 35.80 -38.32
CA VAL A 724 1.98 34.73 -37.98
C VAL A 724 0.71 34.83 -38.82
N ASP A 725 0.19 36.05 -39.03
CA ASP A 725 -1.00 36.30 -39.85
C ASP A 725 -0.79 35.89 -41.31
N LEU A 726 0.38 36.22 -41.88
CA LEU A 726 0.75 35.79 -43.23
C LEU A 726 0.85 34.26 -43.33
N LEU A 727 1.53 33.62 -42.39
CA LEU A 727 1.68 32.15 -42.37
C LEU A 727 0.32 31.46 -42.20
N HIS A 728 -0.55 32.01 -41.36
CA HIS A 728 -1.90 31.49 -41.16
C HIS A 728 -2.74 31.58 -42.44
N HIS A 729 -2.78 32.74 -43.10
CA HIS A 729 -3.51 32.90 -44.37
C HIS A 729 -2.97 31.98 -45.47
N VAL A 730 -1.63 31.79 -45.56
CA VAL A 730 -1.03 30.86 -46.51
C VAL A 730 -1.43 29.42 -46.20
N ALA A 731 -1.38 29.01 -44.92
CA ALA A 731 -1.78 27.67 -44.50
C ALA A 731 -3.27 27.41 -44.77
N GLU A 732 -4.14 28.40 -44.52
CA GLU A 732 -5.56 28.35 -44.85
C GLU A 732 -5.79 28.22 -46.36
N ALA A 733 -5.19 29.10 -47.16
CA ALA A 733 -5.36 29.10 -48.62
C ALA A 733 -4.82 27.83 -49.30
N THR A 734 -3.82 27.18 -48.70
CA THR A 734 -3.21 25.94 -49.20
C THR A 734 -3.81 24.67 -48.59
N GLY A 735 -4.76 24.79 -47.65
CA GLY A 735 -5.37 23.66 -46.96
C GLY A 735 -4.44 22.91 -45.99
N GLN A 736 -3.36 23.55 -45.55
CA GLN A 736 -2.33 23.01 -44.65
C GLN A 736 -2.59 23.30 -43.16
N MET A 737 -3.77 23.83 -42.83
CA MET A 737 -4.18 24.02 -41.44
C MET A 737 -4.22 22.67 -40.70
N PRO A 738 -3.66 22.57 -39.47
CA PRO A 738 -3.75 21.36 -38.66
C PRO A 738 -5.21 20.97 -38.41
N LYS A 739 -5.58 19.71 -38.63
CA LYS A 739 -6.96 19.21 -38.49
C LYS A 739 -7.16 18.30 -37.28
N ASN A 740 -6.06 17.72 -36.78
CA ASN A 740 -6.05 16.79 -35.66
C ASN A 740 -4.83 17.05 -34.77
N ALA A 741 -4.71 16.29 -33.68
CA ALA A 741 -3.61 16.42 -32.73
C ALA A 741 -2.24 16.10 -33.33
N ASP A 742 -2.16 15.10 -34.22
CA ASP A 742 -0.91 14.69 -34.87
C ASP A 742 -0.37 15.80 -35.78
N ASP A 743 -1.24 16.41 -36.60
CA ASP A 743 -0.89 17.56 -37.44
C ASP A 743 -0.36 18.73 -36.60
N HIS A 744 -0.97 18.94 -35.43
CA HIS A 744 -0.58 20.01 -34.51
C HIS A 744 0.77 19.72 -33.86
N ASN A 745 0.98 18.50 -33.37
CA ASN A 745 2.24 18.05 -32.77
C ASN A 745 3.39 18.10 -33.79
N ASP A 746 3.14 17.69 -35.03
CA ASP A 746 4.10 17.77 -36.14
C ASP A 746 4.48 19.22 -36.46
N LEU A 747 3.50 20.13 -36.44
CA LEU A 747 3.76 21.55 -36.65
C LEU A 747 4.64 22.11 -35.52
N VAL A 748 4.30 21.84 -34.26
CA VAL A 748 5.09 22.28 -33.09
C VAL A 748 6.52 21.71 -33.16
N HIS A 749 6.67 20.43 -33.50
CA HIS A 749 7.97 19.79 -33.66
C HIS A 749 8.81 20.44 -34.76
N LYS A 750 8.22 20.74 -35.93
CA LYS A 750 8.90 21.44 -37.02
C LYS A 750 9.32 22.86 -36.61
N ILE A 751 8.45 23.60 -35.92
CA ILE A 751 8.75 24.94 -35.40
C ILE A 751 9.96 24.86 -34.47
N LEU A 752 9.99 23.91 -33.53
CA LEU A 752 11.13 23.69 -32.63
C LEU A 752 12.43 23.42 -33.39
N LEU A 753 12.40 22.54 -34.40
CA LEU A 753 13.58 22.23 -35.20
C LEU A 753 14.08 23.45 -36.00
N VAL A 754 13.16 24.19 -36.64
CA VAL A 754 13.50 25.39 -37.42
C VAL A 754 14.06 26.48 -36.52
N ALA A 755 13.44 26.73 -35.37
CA ALA A 755 13.94 27.70 -34.39
C ALA A 755 15.32 27.31 -33.85
N GLY A 756 15.51 26.04 -33.48
CA GLY A 756 16.79 25.52 -32.99
C GLY A 756 17.92 25.65 -34.02
N TRP A 757 17.68 25.18 -35.25
CA TRP A 757 18.66 25.33 -36.33
C TRP A 757 18.90 26.79 -36.72
N GLY A 758 17.88 27.64 -36.64
CA GLY A 758 18.02 29.08 -36.83
C GLY A 758 18.98 29.71 -35.81
N GLN A 759 18.84 29.37 -34.53
CA GLN A 759 19.75 29.83 -33.48
C GLN A 759 21.19 29.34 -33.69
N VAL A 760 21.36 28.06 -34.06
CA VAL A 760 22.68 27.50 -34.41
C VAL A 760 23.29 28.26 -35.59
N ALA A 761 22.52 28.48 -36.65
CA ALA A 761 22.98 29.21 -37.84
C ALA A 761 23.43 30.63 -37.47
N VAL A 762 22.68 31.36 -36.64
CA VAL A 762 23.05 32.69 -36.16
C VAL A 762 24.35 32.65 -35.35
N MET A 763 24.49 31.68 -34.45
CA MET A 763 25.67 31.51 -33.60
C MET A 763 26.96 31.32 -34.41
N PHE A 764 26.91 30.61 -35.54
CA PHE A 764 28.10 30.37 -36.38
C PHE A 764 28.27 31.40 -37.50
N MET A 765 27.19 31.88 -38.12
CA MET A 765 27.24 32.80 -39.26
C MET A 765 27.64 34.22 -38.83
N VAL A 766 27.17 34.70 -37.68
CA VAL A 766 27.47 36.09 -37.24
C VAL A 766 28.98 36.27 -36.97
N PRO A 767 29.67 35.42 -36.19
CA PRO A 767 31.11 35.51 -36.02
C PRO A 767 31.87 35.36 -37.34
N PHE A 768 31.43 34.45 -38.21
CA PHE A 768 32.05 34.25 -39.53
C PHE A 768 31.95 35.51 -40.40
N VAL A 769 30.78 36.16 -40.45
CA VAL A 769 30.57 37.42 -41.17
C VAL A 769 31.39 38.56 -40.54
N VAL A 770 31.49 38.63 -39.22
CA VAL A 770 32.31 39.63 -38.51
C VAL A 770 33.80 39.43 -38.81
N VAL A 771 34.30 38.19 -38.81
CA VAL A 771 35.69 37.86 -39.17
C VAL A 771 35.97 38.21 -40.63
N LEU A 772 35.05 37.90 -41.55
CA LEU A 772 35.16 38.29 -42.95
C LEU A 772 35.17 39.82 -43.12
N ALA A 773 34.30 40.53 -42.40
CA ALA A 773 34.24 41.99 -42.43
C ALA A 773 35.53 42.63 -41.86
N ALA A 774 36.04 42.12 -40.73
CA ALA A 774 37.29 42.54 -40.11
C ALA A 774 38.50 42.25 -41.00
N GLY A 775 38.55 41.06 -41.62
CA GLY A 775 39.56 40.68 -42.60
C GLY A 775 39.55 41.59 -43.83
N ARG A 776 38.36 41.89 -44.37
CA ARG A 776 38.18 42.81 -45.50
C ARG A 776 38.57 44.25 -45.12
N TRP A 777 38.28 44.68 -43.89
CA TRP A 777 38.70 45.99 -43.37
C TRP A 777 40.22 46.08 -43.21
N MET A 778 40.87 45.08 -42.60
CA MET A 778 42.33 45.01 -42.46
C MET A 778 43.02 44.98 -43.82
N PHE A 779 42.50 44.23 -44.78
CA PHE A 779 43.01 44.18 -46.15
C PHE A 779 42.91 45.55 -46.85
N ARG A 780 41.75 46.23 -46.74
CA ARG A 780 41.56 47.60 -47.25
C ARG A 780 42.51 48.61 -46.59
N ARG A 781 42.76 48.49 -45.28
CA ARG A 781 43.68 49.35 -44.53
C ARG A 781 45.15 49.12 -44.94
N ARG A 782 45.55 47.86 -45.16
CA ARG A 782 46.88 47.51 -45.72
C ARG A 782 47.06 48.04 -47.15
N LYS A 783 46.04 47.94 -48.00
CA LYS A 783 46.09 48.47 -49.39
C LYS A 783 46.21 50.00 -49.42
N ARG A 784 45.47 50.72 -48.55
CA ARG A 784 45.60 52.18 -48.38
C ARG A 784 46.97 52.63 -47.84
N ARG A 785 47.60 51.84 -46.97
CA ARG A 785 48.98 52.10 -46.52
C ARG A 785 50.00 51.91 -47.65
N LYS A 786 49.84 50.89 -48.51
CA LYS A 786 50.71 50.68 -49.69
C LYS A 786 50.58 51.77 -50.76
N THR A 787 49.40 52.35 -50.97
CA THR A 787 49.23 53.48 -51.92
C THR A 787 49.71 54.83 -51.38
N ARG A 788 49.77 55.01 -50.05
CA ARG A 788 50.38 56.20 -49.42
C ARG A 788 51.91 56.18 -49.37
N SER A 789 52.54 55.04 -49.67
CA SER A 789 54.00 54.85 -49.75
C SER A 789 54.56 55.01 -51.18
N LYS A 790 53.68 55.30 -52.17
CA LYS A 790 54.04 55.51 -53.59
C LYS A 790 53.69 56.92 -54.10
N LYS A 791 53.32 57.83 -53.20
CA LYS A 791 53.41 59.29 -53.37
C LYS A 791 54.45 59.77 -52.37
#